data_AF-A0A2D7M1I3-F1
#
_entry.id   AF-A0A2D7M1I3-F1
#
_cell.length_a   1.000
_cell.length_b   1.000
_cell.length_c   1.000
_cell.angle_alpha   90.00
_cell.angle_beta   90.00
_cell.angle_gamma   90.00
#
_symmetry.space_group_name_H-M   'P 1'
#
loop_
_entity.id
_entity.type
_entity.pdbx_description
1 polymer ?
#
loop_
_entity_poly.entity_id
_entity_poly.type
_entity_poly.pdbx_seq_one_letter_code
_entity_poly.pdbx_strand_id
1 'polypeptide(L)'
;AIVDHVSQQSSIKQIQDVSLGLLDDDLTPWITESLRRHGMGLHPASGIPHSATSGGRLVEGVRNVLATDSAESYLALARHPDVLSRLPIRTGRDDQRKLVLGDLDRWSTQRQPDKAEDTHSPPALLHLREQLEPLKNGEDSLLNRVEQYLQVLANLLGSDDDGIPLVPEGDGEVILETLEKLRECGPCSEVQLSADNFASLLSDLTASSMIPSENDPHAIQGLGWLELAMDDAPHLILTGVSEGKISGSYISDPLLPESLRRELQIPGYEERVARDTHLLRNLVDGRRQTVVAIPARDSQGNPQLPSRLLLRGESGIQRLRDFLNPKKRILLEEELNPTAPELADLGPPTWVDMPSPEKISVTGFARWIVDPVLFQLERDLGCSECHDRDRQLPPMAFGNMVHWVLEEYGKSDQMRDLENREDILAAVNSLLEKYRNRSLALHPRAAVLVQVEQARARLEIWADQQARIRFKGWRIMATEIQLDPAVCKITVDSGSLGVSGRIDRIDFHEKSNRWRVLDYKTSDQGPSPEKDHGRKAGKDQDWKKLQLPLYRHFAPTLNLGGKVIPEDAEVGFFNLPGKTSARSIQIAPWTENDYEDAINLAHEIVSEILDPETRALQVLPSPWDRALAGVVIDAEKSLSALVEDSSAEGAE
;
A
#
# COMPACT_ATOMS: atom_id res chain seq x y z
N ALA A 1 22.78 8.41 -17.78
CA ALA A 1 23.49 9.69 -18.07
C ALA A 1 24.82 9.82 -17.31
N ILE A 2 24.82 9.97 -15.97
CA ILE A 2 26.08 10.08 -15.20
C ILE A 2 26.91 8.80 -15.36
N VAL A 3 26.28 7.64 -15.15
CA VAL A 3 26.85 6.31 -15.40
C VAL A 3 27.47 6.22 -16.80
N ASP A 4 26.69 6.47 -17.84
CA ASP A 4 27.15 6.40 -19.23
C ASP A 4 28.34 7.32 -19.50
N HIS A 5 28.31 8.54 -18.94
CA HIS A 5 29.40 9.50 -19.09
C HIS A 5 30.71 8.95 -18.50
N VAL A 6 30.65 8.37 -17.30
CA VAL A 6 31.81 7.76 -16.64
C VAL A 6 32.30 6.55 -17.44
N SER A 7 31.40 5.68 -17.89
CA SER A 7 31.76 4.44 -18.62
C SER A 7 32.31 4.69 -20.03
N GLN A 8 31.85 5.73 -20.73
CA GLN A 8 32.25 6.01 -22.11
C GLN A 8 33.53 6.84 -22.23
N GLN A 9 33.97 7.48 -21.13
CA GLN A 9 35.06 8.43 -21.20
C GLN A 9 36.44 7.75 -21.08
N SER A 10 37.09 7.51 -22.22
CA SER A 10 38.37 6.78 -22.30
C SER A 10 39.54 7.39 -21.52
N SER A 11 39.42 8.65 -21.09
CA SER A 11 40.44 9.33 -20.28
C SER A 11 40.33 9.06 -18.78
N ILE A 12 39.28 8.39 -18.33
CA ILE A 12 39.13 7.89 -16.96
C ILE A 12 39.82 6.52 -16.91
N LYS A 13 40.91 6.40 -16.14
CA LYS A 13 41.66 5.14 -16.01
C LYS A 13 41.30 4.38 -14.74
N GLN A 14 40.92 5.12 -13.70
CA GLN A 14 40.57 4.59 -12.39
C GLN A 14 39.38 5.38 -11.83
N ILE A 15 38.62 4.77 -10.90
CA ILE A 15 37.45 5.41 -10.28
C ILE A 15 37.84 6.70 -9.54
N GLN A 16 39.02 6.70 -8.90
CA GLN A 16 39.60 7.88 -8.22
C GLN A 16 39.95 9.04 -9.16
N ASP A 17 39.93 8.84 -10.49
CA ASP A 17 40.11 9.94 -11.44
C ASP A 17 38.84 10.84 -11.54
N VAL A 18 37.75 10.44 -10.88
CA VAL A 18 36.43 11.08 -10.96
C VAL A 18 35.97 11.54 -9.58
N SER A 19 35.55 12.80 -9.50
CA SER A 19 34.85 13.35 -8.35
C SER A 19 33.45 13.83 -8.74
N LEU A 20 32.49 13.61 -7.84
CA LEU A 20 31.12 14.03 -8.00
C LEU A 20 30.82 15.18 -7.04
N GLY A 21 30.36 16.32 -7.56
CA GLY A 21 29.84 17.41 -6.74
C GLY A 21 28.39 17.11 -6.34
N LEU A 22 28.14 16.86 -5.06
CA LEU A 22 26.81 16.64 -4.48
C LEU A 22 26.28 17.96 -3.92
N LEU A 23 25.54 18.70 -4.75
CA LEU A 23 25.07 20.05 -4.40
C LEU A 23 23.58 20.10 -4.07
N ASP A 24 22.87 18.97 -4.22
CA ASP A 24 21.46 18.84 -3.89
C ASP A 24 21.23 17.53 -3.14
N ASP A 25 21.06 17.65 -1.82
CA ASP A 25 20.85 16.52 -0.92
C ASP A 25 19.63 15.67 -1.30
N ASP A 26 18.62 16.27 -1.93
CA ASP A 26 17.40 15.57 -2.37
C ASP A 26 17.69 14.58 -3.52
N LEU A 27 18.76 14.80 -4.29
CA LEU A 27 19.16 13.97 -5.43
C LEU A 27 20.20 12.92 -5.05
N THR A 28 20.97 13.18 -4.00
CA THR A 28 22.07 12.30 -3.56
C THR A 28 21.63 10.83 -3.42
N PRO A 29 20.50 10.48 -2.75
CA PRO A 29 20.08 9.08 -2.62
C PRO A 29 19.83 8.39 -3.97
N TRP A 30 19.25 9.11 -4.93
CA TRP A 30 18.95 8.59 -6.27
C TRP A 30 20.22 8.37 -7.09
N ILE A 31 21.18 9.29 -6.97
CA ILE A 31 22.48 9.16 -7.63
C ILE A 31 23.25 7.97 -7.05
N THR A 32 23.31 7.86 -5.72
CA THR A 32 23.94 6.74 -5.01
C THR A 32 23.36 5.40 -5.47
N GLU A 33 22.04 5.25 -5.44
CA GLU A 33 21.36 4.01 -5.82
C GLU A 33 21.56 3.69 -7.31
N SER A 34 21.49 4.70 -8.19
CA SER A 34 21.72 4.51 -9.62
C SER A 34 23.15 4.06 -9.92
N LEU A 35 24.16 4.62 -9.25
CA LEU A 35 25.56 4.19 -9.40
C LEU A 35 25.74 2.76 -8.88
N ARG A 36 25.18 2.45 -7.69
CA ARG A 36 25.23 1.11 -7.07
C ARG A 36 24.66 0.04 -7.99
N ARG A 37 23.51 0.30 -8.62
CA ARG A 37 22.87 -0.62 -9.60
C ARG A 37 23.75 -0.91 -10.81
N HIS A 38 24.65 0.00 -11.18
CA HIS A 38 25.60 -0.17 -12.27
C HIS A 38 26.99 -0.63 -11.79
N GLY A 39 27.10 -1.11 -10.55
CA GLY A 39 28.35 -1.62 -9.98
C GLY A 39 29.39 -0.54 -9.66
N MET A 40 28.98 0.73 -9.56
CA MET A 40 29.85 1.83 -9.15
C MET A 40 29.48 2.29 -7.73
N GLY A 41 30.46 2.33 -6.82
CA GLY A 41 30.28 2.91 -5.50
C GLY A 41 30.28 4.44 -5.54
N LEU A 42 29.54 5.08 -4.64
CA LEU A 42 29.64 6.52 -4.34
C LEU A 42 29.84 6.69 -2.85
N HIS A 43 30.88 7.42 -2.46
CA HIS A 43 31.18 7.78 -1.09
C HIS A 43 30.84 9.27 -0.86
N PRO A 44 29.69 9.61 -0.24
CA PRO A 44 29.37 10.99 0.10
C PRO A 44 30.19 11.45 1.31
N ALA A 45 31.14 12.36 1.10
CA ALA A 45 32.02 12.91 2.13
C ALA A 45 31.28 13.76 3.17
N SER A 46 30.12 14.31 2.80
CA SER A 46 29.21 14.97 3.75
C SER A 46 28.63 14.00 4.78
N GLY A 47 28.68 12.70 4.53
CA GLY A 47 27.98 11.69 5.31
C GLY A 47 26.49 11.59 4.95
N ILE A 48 25.76 10.84 5.76
CA ILE A 48 24.31 10.65 5.66
C ILE A 48 23.67 11.36 6.86
N PRO A 49 22.63 12.19 6.67
CA PRO A 49 21.94 12.80 7.81
C PRO A 49 21.35 11.71 8.70
N HIS A 50 21.50 11.83 10.03
CA HIS A 50 21.00 10.84 10.99
C HIS A 50 19.51 10.55 10.80
N SER A 51 18.70 11.55 10.43
CA SER A 51 17.27 11.37 10.11
C SER A 51 16.99 10.32 9.01
N ALA A 52 17.94 10.03 8.12
CA ALA A 52 17.83 9.03 7.06
C ALA A 52 18.40 7.65 7.45
N THR A 53 19.04 7.52 8.61
CA THR A 53 19.65 6.27 9.09
C THR A 53 18.65 5.41 9.87
N SER A 54 19.08 4.25 10.38
CA SER A 54 18.22 3.36 11.18
C SER A 54 17.86 4.05 12.51
N GLY A 55 18.86 4.56 13.23
CA GLY A 55 18.72 5.30 14.47
C GLY A 55 17.79 6.52 14.34
N GLY A 56 17.92 7.35 13.30
CA GLY A 56 17.02 8.47 13.10
C GLY A 56 15.58 8.05 12.83
N ARG A 57 15.36 7.00 12.03
CA ARG A 57 14.03 6.43 11.81
C ARG A 57 13.42 5.86 13.10
N LEU A 58 14.24 5.29 13.99
CA LEU A 58 13.80 4.83 15.30
C LEU A 58 13.33 6.00 16.18
N VAL A 59 14.15 7.06 16.30
CA VAL A 59 13.80 8.27 17.06
C VAL A 59 12.49 8.87 16.55
N GLU A 60 12.37 8.97 15.22
CA GLU A 60 11.17 9.47 14.55
C GLU A 60 9.94 8.57 14.79
N GLY A 61 10.12 7.24 14.74
CA GLY A 61 9.07 6.28 15.05
C GLY A 61 8.55 6.42 16.48
N VAL A 62 9.45 6.53 17.46
CA VAL A 62 9.08 6.76 18.87
C VAL A 62 8.37 8.10 19.04
N ARG A 63 8.89 9.18 18.44
CA ARG A 63 8.24 10.51 18.45
C ARG A 63 6.81 10.44 17.93
N ASN A 64 6.61 9.84 16.77
CA ASN A 64 5.28 9.74 16.15
C ASN A 64 4.28 8.94 16.99
N VAL A 65 4.75 7.91 17.71
CA VAL A 65 3.90 7.18 18.65
C VAL A 65 3.48 8.05 19.82
N LEU A 66 4.42 8.78 20.43
CA LEU A 66 4.14 9.66 21.58
C LEU A 66 3.25 10.86 21.20
N ALA A 67 3.43 11.42 20.00
CA ALA A 67 2.66 12.55 19.51
C ALA A 67 1.20 12.18 19.19
N THR A 68 0.97 11.02 18.59
CA THR A 68 -0.35 10.69 17.98
C THR A 68 -1.13 9.62 18.72
N ASP A 69 -0.44 8.70 19.40
CA ASP A 69 -0.99 7.45 19.95
C ASP A 69 -1.90 6.70 18.96
N SER A 70 -1.58 6.79 17.66
CA SER A 70 -2.39 6.24 16.57
C SER A 70 -1.99 4.80 16.25
N ALA A 71 -2.93 4.00 15.75
CA ALA A 71 -2.59 2.65 15.29
C ALA A 71 -1.51 2.67 14.20
N GLU A 72 -1.53 3.68 13.34
CA GLU A 72 -0.54 3.86 12.27
C GLU A 72 0.88 4.07 12.78
N SER A 73 1.08 4.96 13.75
CA SER A 73 2.43 5.24 14.27
C SER A 73 3.03 4.01 14.96
N TYR A 74 2.20 3.24 15.66
CA TYR A 74 2.61 1.95 16.23
C TYR A 74 2.98 0.91 15.17
N LEU A 75 2.18 0.78 14.12
CA LEU A 75 2.45 -0.13 13.01
C LEU A 75 3.72 0.27 12.25
N ALA A 76 4.01 1.56 12.12
CA ALA A 76 5.26 2.06 11.53
C ALA A 76 6.47 1.70 12.40
N LEU A 77 6.39 1.94 13.73
CA LEU A 77 7.45 1.57 14.66
C LEU A 77 7.68 0.05 14.71
N ALA A 78 6.61 -0.75 14.64
CA ALA A 78 6.68 -2.21 14.59
C ALA A 78 7.45 -2.75 13.38
N ARG A 79 7.54 -1.97 12.30
CA ARG A 79 8.27 -2.32 11.07
C ARG A 79 9.75 -1.91 11.10
N HIS A 80 10.18 -1.18 12.13
CA HIS A 80 11.59 -0.92 12.31
C HIS A 80 12.33 -2.26 12.50
N PRO A 81 13.38 -2.58 11.71
CA PRO A 81 13.99 -3.92 11.70
C PRO A 81 14.41 -4.41 13.08
N ASP A 82 15.08 -3.56 13.85
CA ASP A 82 15.58 -3.92 15.18
C ASP A 82 14.44 -4.14 16.19
N VAL A 83 13.36 -3.36 16.08
CA VAL A 83 12.16 -3.51 16.92
C VAL A 83 11.42 -4.78 16.52
N LEU A 84 11.20 -5.00 15.22
CA LEU A 84 10.49 -6.15 14.67
C LEU A 84 11.10 -7.47 15.13
N SER A 85 12.43 -7.54 15.18
CA SER A 85 13.17 -8.73 15.60
C SER A 85 12.83 -9.22 17.01
N ARG A 86 12.31 -8.32 17.86
CA ARG A 86 11.98 -8.58 19.26
C ARG A 86 10.48 -8.71 19.54
N LEU A 87 9.63 -8.47 18.54
CA LEU A 87 8.18 -8.54 18.74
C LEU A 87 7.71 -9.98 18.94
N PRO A 88 6.77 -10.23 19.89
CA PRO A 88 6.26 -11.56 20.14
C PRO A 88 5.45 -12.09 18.94
N ILE A 89 5.76 -13.33 18.57
CA ILE A 89 5.06 -14.06 17.52
C ILE A 89 3.78 -14.69 18.09
N ARG A 90 2.68 -14.57 17.37
CA ARG A 90 1.43 -15.26 17.70
C ARG A 90 1.44 -16.68 17.11
N THR A 91 1.25 -17.68 17.96
CA THR A 91 0.96 -19.06 17.54
C THR A 91 -0.55 -19.25 17.38
N GLY A 92 -0.96 -19.77 16.22
CA GLY A 92 -2.35 -20.14 15.94
C GLY A 92 -2.79 -21.39 16.70
N ARG A 93 -4.08 -21.73 16.60
CA ARG A 93 -4.62 -23.00 17.16
C ARG A 93 -4.05 -24.25 16.47
N ASP A 94 -3.59 -24.09 15.23
CA ASP A 94 -3.01 -25.16 14.41
C ASP A 94 -1.46 -25.21 14.53
N ASP A 95 -0.91 -24.62 15.60
CA ASP A 95 0.53 -24.48 15.88
C ASP A 95 1.34 -23.71 14.80
N GLN A 96 0.65 -23.12 13.82
CA GLN A 96 1.28 -22.27 12.81
C GLN A 96 1.66 -20.91 13.40
N ARG A 97 2.95 -20.56 13.26
CA ARG A 97 3.49 -19.25 13.62
C ARG A 97 3.06 -18.22 12.58
N LYS A 98 2.30 -17.22 13.00
CA LYS A 98 1.96 -16.09 12.13
C LYS A 98 3.11 -15.09 12.12
N LEU A 99 3.56 -14.70 10.92
CA LEU A 99 4.48 -13.58 10.77
C LEU A 99 3.89 -12.33 11.44
N VAL A 100 4.69 -11.63 12.25
CA VAL A 100 4.27 -10.48 13.06
C VAL A 100 3.61 -9.42 12.17
N LEU A 101 4.26 -9.02 11.09
CA LEU A 101 3.75 -8.01 10.15
C LEU A 101 2.41 -8.43 9.55
N GLY A 102 2.28 -9.69 9.12
CA GLY A 102 1.00 -10.18 8.57
C GLY A 102 -0.13 -10.25 9.60
N ASP A 103 0.15 -10.46 10.89
CA ASP A 103 -0.88 -10.40 11.94
C ASP A 103 -1.31 -8.95 12.22
N LEU A 104 -0.35 -8.02 12.24
CA LEU A 104 -0.59 -6.58 12.38
C LEU A 104 -1.40 -6.01 11.21
N ASP A 105 -1.03 -6.34 9.98
CA ASP A 105 -1.71 -5.89 8.75
C ASP A 105 -3.15 -6.38 8.70
N ARG A 106 -3.36 -7.67 9.00
CA ARG A 106 -4.71 -8.26 9.06
C ARG A 106 -5.56 -7.60 10.13
N TRP A 107 -5.01 -7.36 11.32
CA TRP A 107 -5.71 -6.64 12.38
C TRP A 107 -6.11 -5.23 11.93
N SER A 108 -5.17 -4.47 11.36
CA SER A 108 -5.41 -3.11 10.85
C SER A 108 -6.51 -3.08 9.79
N THR A 109 -6.42 -3.95 8.79
CA THR A 109 -7.38 -4.01 7.68
C THR A 109 -8.76 -4.49 8.10
N GLN A 110 -8.84 -5.49 9.00
CA GLN A 110 -10.12 -6.05 9.44
C GLN A 110 -10.85 -5.16 10.44
N ARG A 111 -10.11 -4.53 11.37
CA ARG A 111 -10.71 -3.77 12.47
C ARG A 111 -10.73 -2.26 12.22
N GLN A 112 -9.93 -1.77 11.29
CA GLN A 112 -9.83 -0.36 10.91
C GLN A 112 -9.61 0.60 12.09
N PRO A 113 -8.58 0.37 12.93
CA PRO A 113 -8.31 1.18 14.12
C PRO A 113 -7.74 2.56 13.74
N ASP A 114 -8.21 3.60 14.43
CA ASP A 114 -7.61 4.93 14.46
C ASP A 114 -6.56 5.02 15.57
N LYS A 115 -6.92 4.54 16.76
CA LYS A 115 -6.04 4.45 17.94
C LYS A 115 -5.49 3.04 18.11
N ALA A 116 -4.32 2.94 18.72
CA ALA A 116 -3.72 1.65 19.04
C ALA A 116 -4.47 0.88 20.14
N GLU A 117 -5.40 1.54 20.84
CA GLU A 117 -6.19 0.91 21.90
C GLU A 117 -7.34 0.13 21.28
N ASP A 118 -7.27 -1.18 21.45
CA ASP A 118 -8.30 -2.09 20.97
C ASP A 118 -8.27 -3.40 21.77
N THR A 119 -9.45 -3.95 22.01
CA THR A 119 -9.62 -5.19 22.81
C THR A 119 -9.07 -6.43 22.12
N HIS A 120 -8.86 -6.39 20.81
CA HIS A 120 -8.35 -7.49 20.00
C HIS A 120 -7.00 -7.15 19.36
N SER A 121 -6.25 -6.22 19.94
CA SER A 121 -4.89 -5.88 19.52
C SER A 121 -3.98 -7.11 19.47
N PRO A 122 -3.16 -7.27 18.43
CA PRO A 122 -2.21 -8.38 18.34
C PRO A 122 -1.18 -8.33 19.48
N PRO A 123 -0.60 -9.47 19.88
CA PRO A 123 0.40 -9.53 20.95
C PRO A 123 1.57 -8.56 20.73
N ALA A 124 2.03 -8.40 19.49
CA ALA A 124 3.09 -7.48 19.13
C ALA A 124 2.74 -6.01 19.42
N LEU A 125 1.49 -5.61 19.16
CA LEU A 125 1.03 -4.25 19.44
C LEU A 125 0.87 -4.00 20.93
N LEU A 126 0.33 -4.97 21.67
CA LEU A 126 0.22 -4.91 23.13
C LEU A 126 1.61 -4.78 23.78
N HIS A 127 2.56 -5.60 23.33
CA HIS A 127 3.93 -5.55 23.79
C HIS A 127 4.59 -4.19 23.51
N LEU A 128 4.43 -3.64 22.29
CA LEU A 128 4.96 -2.30 21.97
C LEU A 128 4.37 -1.20 22.87
N ARG A 129 3.06 -1.24 23.13
CA ARG A 129 2.42 -0.28 24.03
C ARG A 129 3.02 -0.36 25.43
N GLU A 130 3.19 -1.58 25.95
CA GLU A 130 3.81 -1.82 27.26
C GLU A 130 5.26 -1.33 27.30
N GLN A 131 6.06 -1.59 26.28
CA GLN A 131 7.47 -1.19 26.24
C GLN A 131 7.65 0.34 26.22
N LEU A 132 6.67 1.08 25.69
CA LEU A 132 6.66 2.54 25.60
C LEU A 132 6.03 3.24 26.81
N GLU A 133 5.40 2.49 27.72
CA GLU A 133 4.70 3.01 28.89
C GLU A 133 5.56 3.94 29.79
N PRO A 134 6.89 3.69 29.99
CA PRO A 134 7.72 4.59 30.79
C PRO A 134 7.70 6.06 30.33
N LEU A 135 7.51 6.31 29.03
CA LEU A 135 7.45 7.66 28.46
C LEU A 135 6.02 8.24 28.44
N LYS A 136 4.95 7.44 28.55
CA LYS A 136 3.58 7.93 28.32
C LYS A 136 3.00 8.80 29.44
N ASN A 137 3.63 8.83 30.60
CA ASN A 137 3.16 9.61 31.74
C ASN A 137 3.36 11.12 31.53
N GLY A 138 2.57 11.93 32.24
CA GLY A 138 2.52 13.41 32.16
C GLY A 138 3.88 14.09 32.34
N GLU A 139 3.93 15.42 32.38
CA GLU A 139 5.20 16.16 32.42
C GLU A 139 6.16 15.67 33.50
N ASP A 140 7.45 15.61 33.16
CA ASP A 140 8.52 15.18 34.04
C ASP A 140 9.79 15.99 33.75
N SER A 141 10.75 15.95 34.67
CA SER A 141 12.02 16.66 34.54
C SER A 141 12.82 16.15 33.33
N LEU A 142 13.62 17.03 32.71
CA LEU A 142 14.52 16.67 31.61
C LEU A 142 15.38 15.45 31.95
N LEU A 143 15.92 15.40 33.18
CA LEU A 143 16.74 14.28 33.63
C LEU A 143 15.95 12.96 33.65
N ASN A 144 14.74 12.97 34.21
CA ASN A 144 13.89 11.78 34.24
C ASN A 144 13.46 11.36 32.82
N ARG A 145 13.25 12.31 31.90
CA ARG A 145 12.94 12.02 30.49
C ARG A 145 14.08 11.31 29.78
N VAL A 146 15.33 11.70 30.05
CA VAL A 146 16.51 10.98 29.52
C VAL A 146 16.52 9.53 30.00
N GLU A 147 16.34 9.30 31.30
CA GLU A 147 16.33 7.94 31.88
C GLU A 147 15.16 7.10 31.35
N GLN A 148 13.96 7.67 31.24
CA GLN A 148 12.79 7.00 30.66
C GLN A 148 13.02 6.64 29.18
N TYR A 149 13.68 7.51 28.42
CA TYR A 149 13.96 7.26 27.01
C TYR A 149 15.01 6.16 26.83
N LEU A 150 16.08 6.16 27.63
CA LEU A 150 17.06 5.07 27.67
C LEU A 150 16.38 3.74 28.02
N GLN A 151 15.50 3.73 29.01
CA GLN A 151 14.72 2.54 29.36
C GLN A 151 13.85 2.05 28.19
N VAL A 152 13.18 2.97 27.47
CA VAL A 152 12.39 2.62 26.29
C VAL A 152 13.25 2.06 25.16
N LEU A 153 14.43 2.64 24.91
CA LEU A 153 15.36 2.09 23.91
C LEU A 153 15.80 0.67 24.31
N ALA A 154 16.17 0.45 25.58
CA ALA A 154 16.54 -0.87 26.09
C ALA A 154 15.38 -1.88 25.98
N ASN A 155 14.15 -1.44 26.24
CA ASN A 155 12.96 -2.27 26.07
C ASN A 155 12.74 -2.68 24.60
N LEU A 156 12.88 -1.72 23.67
CA LEU A 156 12.61 -1.90 22.25
C LEU A 156 13.71 -2.65 21.50
N LEU A 157 14.97 -2.48 21.89
CA LEU A 157 16.16 -3.00 21.19
C LEU A 157 16.88 -4.11 21.97
N GLY A 158 16.64 -4.20 23.28
CA GLY A 158 17.49 -4.95 24.21
C GLY A 158 18.59 -4.08 24.79
N SER A 159 19.30 -4.64 25.77
CA SER A 159 20.46 -4.01 26.39
C SER A 159 21.63 -4.98 26.48
N ASP A 160 22.83 -4.45 26.65
CA ASP A 160 24.01 -5.21 27.06
C ASP A 160 23.98 -5.54 28.57
N ASP A 161 25.07 -6.13 29.06
CA ASP A 161 25.24 -6.53 30.48
C ASP A 161 25.26 -5.32 31.44
N ASP A 162 25.60 -4.12 30.94
CA ASP A 162 25.62 -2.87 31.71
C ASP A 162 24.28 -2.11 31.64
N GLY A 163 23.30 -2.65 30.92
CA GLY A 163 21.97 -2.05 30.76
C GLY A 163 21.91 -0.96 29.70
N ILE A 164 22.96 -0.80 28.88
CA ILE A 164 23.00 0.18 27.79
C ILE A 164 22.18 -0.37 26.61
N PRO A 165 21.29 0.43 26.00
CA PRO A 165 20.49 -0.02 24.86
C PRO A 165 21.37 -0.45 23.68
N LEU A 166 21.03 -1.59 23.06
CA LEU A 166 21.68 -2.12 21.86
C LEU A 166 21.25 -1.32 20.61
N VAL A 167 21.66 -0.06 20.54
CA VAL A 167 21.43 0.81 19.38
C VAL A 167 22.23 0.34 18.16
N PRO A 168 21.76 0.61 16.93
CA PRO A 168 22.52 0.29 15.72
C PRO A 168 23.95 0.89 15.75
N GLU A 169 24.96 0.10 15.37
CA GLU A 169 26.35 0.53 15.38
C GLU A 169 26.58 1.72 14.43
N GLY A 170 27.38 2.69 14.87
CA GLY A 170 27.72 3.90 14.11
C GLY A 170 26.71 5.03 14.27
N ASP A 171 25.47 4.87 13.78
CA ASP A 171 24.47 5.94 13.82
C ASP A 171 23.71 6.04 15.15
N GLY A 172 23.55 4.91 15.86
CA GLY A 172 22.90 4.87 17.18
C GLY A 172 23.69 5.58 18.29
N GLU A 173 25.01 5.67 18.17
CA GLU A 173 25.87 6.36 19.14
C GLU A 173 25.51 7.85 19.25
N VAL A 174 25.09 8.48 18.15
CA VAL A 174 24.64 9.89 18.15
C VAL A 174 23.44 10.10 19.07
N ILE A 175 22.55 9.10 19.19
CA ILE A 175 21.41 9.15 20.11
C ILE A 175 21.92 9.14 21.55
N LEU A 176 22.80 8.20 21.89
CA LEU A 176 23.34 8.05 23.24
C LEU A 176 24.16 9.29 23.64
N GLU A 177 25.06 9.77 22.78
CA GLU A 177 25.82 11.00 23.04
C GLU A 177 24.92 12.22 23.25
N THR A 178 23.83 12.33 22.49
CA THR A 178 22.89 13.45 22.63
C THR A 178 22.14 13.36 23.96
N LEU A 179 21.74 12.16 24.37
CA LEU A 179 21.12 11.92 25.67
C LEU A 179 22.08 12.23 26.82
N GLU A 180 23.37 11.88 26.69
CA GLU A 180 24.40 12.23 27.67
C GLU A 180 24.62 13.76 27.76
N LYS A 181 24.71 14.45 26.61
CA LYS A 181 24.79 15.93 26.57
C LYS A 181 23.57 16.58 27.23
N LEU A 182 22.37 16.03 27.02
CA LEU A 182 21.15 16.49 27.70
C LEU A 182 21.19 16.24 29.21
N ARG A 183 21.74 15.10 29.65
CA ARG A 183 21.95 14.79 31.07
C ARG A 183 22.89 15.79 31.75
N GLU A 184 23.87 16.30 31.01
CA GLU A 184 24.85 17.28 31.48
C GLU A 184 24.40 18.74 31.38
N CYS A 185 23.20 19.03 30.86
CA CYS A 185 22.64 20.39 30.75
C CYS A 185 22.22 20.96 32.12
N GLY A 186 23.21 21.26 32.98
CA GLY A 186 23.06 21.64 34.40
C GLY A 186 21.83 22.49 34.74
N PRO A 187 21.76 23.79 34.39
CA PRO A 187 20.67 24.67 34.85
C PRO A 187 19.28 24.35 34.25
N CYS A 188 19.18 23.41 33.30
CA CYS A 188 17.93 23.02 32.66
C CYS A 188 17.41 21.65 33.11
N SER A 189 18.06 21.00 34.08
CA SER A 189 17.68 19.64 34.53
C SER A 189 16.25 19.54 35.09
N GLU A 190 15.73 20.63 35.65
CA GLU A 190 14.39 20.72 36.26
C GLU A 190 13.28 21.13 35.27
N VAL A 191 13.62 21.41 34.01
CA VAL A 191 12.62 21.79 32.99
C VAL A 191 11.65 20.63 32.81
N GLN A 192 10.36 20.94 32.99
CA GLN A 192 9.28 19.97 32.84
C GLN A 192 8.91 19.84 31.36
N LEU A 193 8.97 18.61 30.84
CA LEU A 193 8.67 18.30 29.45
C LEU A 193 7.67 17.15 29.38
N SER A 194 6.71 17.25 28.46
CA SER A 194 5.96 16.09 28.00
C SER A 194 6.91 15.17 27.22
N ALA A 195 6.57 13.88 27.13
CA ALA A 195 7.38 12.94 26.36
C ALA A 195 7.39 13.24 24.86
N ASP A 196 6.30 13.77 24.32
CA ASP A 196 6.24 14.25 22.93
C ASP A 196 7.21 15.41 22.69
N ASN A 197 7.24 16.41 23.58
CA ASN A 197 8.17 17.53 23.48
C ASN A 197 9.63 17.06 23.63
N PHE A 198 9.89 16.11 24.53
CA PHE A 198 11.23 15.54 24.70
C PHE A 198 11.67 14.74 23.46
N ALA A 199 10.82 13.88 22.91
CA ALA A 199 11.13 13.12 21.70
C ALA A 199 11.30 14.03 20.48
N SER A 200 10.52 15.12 20.40
CA SER A 200 10.69 16.16 19.40
C SER A 200 12.02 16.89 19.54
N LEU A 201 12.41 17.28 20.77
CA LEU A 201 13.71 17.88 21.05
C LEU A 201 14.86 16.94 20.65
N LEU A 202 14.79 15.65 20.99
CA LEU A 202 15.81 14.68 20.61
C LEU A 202 15.88 14.50 19.09
N SER A 203 14.73 14.42 18.41
CA SER A 203 14.66 14.37 16.95
C SER A 203 15.32 15.61 16.33
N ASP A 204 15.01 16.82 16.80
CA ASP A 204 15.58 18.06 16.28
C ASP A 204 17.10 18.17 16.51
N LEU A 205 17.57 17.76 17.70
CA LEU A 205 19.00 17.79 18.06
C LEU A 205 19.83 16.79 17.27
N THR A 206 19.24 15.66 16.87
CA THR A 206 19.96 14.60 16.14
C THR A 206 19.77 14.69 14.63
N ALA A 207 18.67 15.27 14.13
CA ALA A 207 18.29 15.21 12.71
C ALA A 207 19.35 15.72 11.73
N SER A 208 20.10 16.76 12.13
CA SER A 208 21.13 17.41 11.31
C SER A 208 22.55 16.88 11.53
N SER A 209 22.74 15.95 12.48
CA SER A 209 24.02 15.28 12.66
C SER A 209 24.33 14.43 11.44
N MET A 210 25.48 14.68 10.82
CA MET A 210 25.93 13.91 9.66
C MET A 210 26.71 12.69 10.16
N ILE A 211 26.23 11.49 9.80
CA ILE A 211 26.90 10.24 10.08
C ILE A 211 27.95 10.00 8.98
N PRO A 212 29.25 9.93 9.31
CA PRO A 212 30.28 9.64 8.34
C PRO A 212 29.99 8.31 7.64
N SER A 213 30.13 8.28 6.31
CA SER A 213 30.05 7.01 5.58
C SER A 213 31.38 6.26 5.71
N GLU A 214 31.34 4.92 5.67
CA GLU A 214 32.59 4.15 5.57
C GLU A 214 33.31 4.50 4.27
N ASN A 215 34.62 4.72 4.35
CA ASN A 215 35.42 5.06 3.19
C ASN A 215 35.69 3.79 2.38
N ASP A 216 35.05 3.67 1.22
CA ASP A 216 35.37 2.66 0.21
C ASP A 216 36.41 3.24 -0.78
N PRO A 217 37.66 2.75 -0.78
CA PRO A 217 38.70 3.22 -1.70
C PRO A 217 38.37 2.98 -3.19
N HIS A 218 37.37 2.15 -3.48
CA HIS A 218 36.90 1.85 -4.82
C HIS A 218 35.64 2.63 -5.22
N ALA A 219 35.14 3.53 -4.38
CA ALA A 219 34.00 4.39 -4.67
C ALA A 219 34.42 5.75 -5.26
N ILE A 220 33.54 6.32 -6.09
CA ILE A 220 33.63 7.71 -6.55
C ILE A 220 33.46 8.62 -5.33
N GLN A 221 34.31 9.65 -5.20
CA GLN A 221 34.20 10.61 -4.10
C GLN A 221 33.11 11.64 -4.38
N GLY A 222 32.11 11.69 -3.51
CA GLY A 222 31.01 12.66 -3.52
C GLY A 222 31.31 13.82 -2.58
N LEU A 223 31.60 14.99 -3.12
CA LEU A 223 32.09 16.15 -2.36
C LEU A 223 31.08 17.30 -2.37
N GLY A 224 31.01 18.03 -1.27
CA GLY A 224 30.23 19.26 -1.15
C GLY A 224 30.87 20.44 -1.88
N TRP A 225 30.14 21.54 -2.01
CA TRP A 225 30.53 22.69 -2.83
C TRP A 225 31.89 23.29 -2.46
N LEU A 226 32.17 23.39 -1.15
CA LEU A 226 33.39 24.03 -0.66
C LEU A 226 34.58 23.07 -0.69
N GLU A 227 34.31 21.77 -0.53
CA GLU A 227 35.30 20.70 -0.52
C GLU A 227 35.88 20.44 -1.92
N LEU A 228 35.07 20.63 -2.96
CA LEU A 228 35.46 20.43 -4.36
C LEU A 228 36.72 21.19 -4.78
N ALA A 229 36.99 22.36 -4.19
CA ALA A 229 38.18 23.14 -4.52
C ALA A 229 39.48 22.55 -3.96
N MET A 230 39.38 21.63 -3.00
CA MET A 230 40.53 20.97 -2.36
C MET A 230 40.88 19.63 -2.99
N ASP A 231 39.99 19.08 -3.81
CA ASP A 231 40.16 17.80 -4.50
C ASP A 231 40.91 17.96 -5.84
N ASP A 232 41.73 16.97 -6.20
CA ASP A 232 42.63 17.01 -7.35
C ASP A 232 42.26 16.03 -8.49
N ALA A 233 41.12 15.34 -8.39
CA ALA A 233 40.65 14.43 -9.43
C ALA A 233 40.58 15.12 -10.82
N PRO A 234 41.09 14.52 -11.90
CA PRO A 234 41.11 15.18 -13.20
C PRO A 234 39.71 15.41 -13.80
N HIS A 235 38.71 14.57 -13.47
CA HIS A 235 37.35 14.65 -13.99
C HIS A 235 36.36 15.03 -12.89
N LEU A 236 35.59 16.08 -13.12
CA LEU A 236 34.57 16.58 -12.18
C LEU A 236 33.18 16.53 -12.82
N ILE A 237 32.21 15.95 -12.11
CA ILE A 237 30.79 16.00 -12.48
C ILE A 237 30.03 16.76 -11.38
N LEU A 238 29.60 17.99 -11.66
CA LEU A 238 28.74 18.76 -10.76
C LEU A 238 27.29 18.34 -10.94
N THR A 239 26.66 17.84 -9.87
CA THR A 239 25.25 17.45 -9.85
C THR A 239 24.45 18.39 -8.96
N GLY A 240 23.13 18.49 -9.16
CA GLY A 240 22.28 19.32 -8.30
C GLY A 240 22.53 20.83 -8.41
N VAL A 241 23.02 21.30 -9.56
CA VAL A 241 23.38 22.71 -9.80
C VAL A 241 22.13 23.58 -10.07
N SER A 242 21.19 23.54 -9.14
CA SER A 242 19.86 24.16 -9.22
C SER A 242 19.78 25.50 -8.50
N GLU A 243 18.72 26.25 -8.79
CA GLU A 243 18.45 27.55 -8.17
C GLU A 243 18.33 27.43 -6.65
N GLY A 244 19.10 28.26 -5.93
CA GLY A 244 19.09 28.34 -4.46
C GLY A 244 19.96 27.31 -3.72
N LYS A 245 20.52 26.30 -4.40
CA LYS A 245 21.27 25.21 -3.73
C LYS A 245 22.74 25.54 -3.40
N ILE A 246 23.41 26.37 -4.21
CA ILE A 246 24.86 26.68 -4.02
C ILE A 246 25.09 27.92 -3.14
N SER A 247 24.68 29.11 -3.60
CA SER A 247 24.88 30.36 -2.84
C SER A 247 23.82 30.61 -1.75
N GLY A 248 22.92 29.64 -1.56
CA GLY A 248 21.70 29.82 -0.81
C GLY A 248 20.74 30.81 -1.48
N SER A 249 19.58 30.98 -0.85
CA SER A 249 18.59 31.99 -1.24
C SER A 249 18.86 33.32 -0.53
N TYR A 250 18.30 34.41 -1.05
CA TYR A 250 18.25 35.72 -0.38
C TYR A 250 17.23 35.70 0.78
N ILE A 251 17.14 34.62 1.54
CA ILE A 251 16.27 34.59 2.72
C ILE A 251 16.99 35.38 3.81
N SER A 252 16.33 36.44 4.30
CA SER A 252 16.84 37.21 5.42
C SER A 252 16.80 36.33 6.67
N ASP A 253 17.98 36.00 7.19
CA ASP A 253 18.13 35.49 8.55
C ASP A 253 17.30 36.38 9.52
N PRO A 254 16.43 35.79 10.37
CA PRO A 254 15.52 36.57 11.20
C PRO A 254 16.23 37.36 12.30
N LEU A 255 17.43 36.95 12.72
CA LEU A 255 18.24 37.63 13.73
C LEU A 255 19.25 38.59 13.11
N LEU A 256 19.84 38.21 11.97
CA LEU A 256 20.81 39.03 11.23
C LEU A 256 20.38 39.27 9.77
N PRO A 257 19.34 40.09 9.54
CA PRO A 257 18.90 40.45 8.19
C PRO A 257 20.02 41.05 7.36
N GLU A 258 19.92 40.92 6.04
CA GLU A 258 20.96 41.37 5.11
C GLU A 258 21.28 42.87 5.25
N SER A 259 20.29 43.71 5.54
CA SER A 259 20.50 45.14 5.80
C SER A 259 21.38 45.38 7.02
N LEU A 260 21.18 44.60 8.09
CA LEU A 260 21.96 44.71 9.31
C LEU A 260 23.38 44.19 9.10
N ARG A 261 23.56 43.10 8.34
CA ARG A 261 24.89 42.60 7.95
C ARG A 261 25.70 43.67 7.21
N ARG A 262 25.09 44.38 6.26
CA ARG A 262 25.75 45.48 5.54
C ARG A 262 26.14 46.62 6.46
N GLU A 263 25.25 47.02 7.36
CA GLU A 263 25.53 48.08 8.35
C GLU A 263 26.68 47.69 9.27
N LEU A 264 26.73 46.43 9.69
CA LEU A 264 27.79 45.87 10.54
C LEU A 264 29.05 45.44 9.77
N GLN A 265 29.08 45.61 8.44
CA GLN A 265 30.17 45.16 7.56
C GLN A 265 30.50 43.67 7.69
N ILE A 266 29.48 42.87 7.99
CA ILE A 266 29.57 41.41 8.03
C ILE A 266 29.28 40.88 6.61
N PRO A 267 30.06 39.91 6.11
CA PRO A 267 29.81 39.29 4.80
C PRO A 267 28.35 38.82 4.64
N GLY A 268 27.71 39.34 3.62
CA GLY A 268 26.31 39.11 3.28
C GLY A 268 26.16 38.14 2.11
N TYR A 269 25.02 38.25 1.43
CA TYR A 269 24.70 37.45 0.26
C TYR A 269 25.61 37.79 -0.93
N GLU A 270 25.94 39.06 -1.13
CA GLU A 270 26.77 39.50 -2.27
C GLU A 270 28.19 38.91 -2.21
N GLU A 271 28.80 38.90 -1.02
CA GLU A 271 30.12 38.29 -0.80
C GLU A 271 30.09 36.77 -0.98
N ARG A 272 29.01 36.09 -0.54
CA ARG A 272 28.84 34.64 -0.78
C ARG A 272 28.77 34.35 -2.28
N VAL A 273 27.98 35.12 -3.03
CA VAL A 273 27.88 34.98 -4.48
C VAL A 273 29.22 35.26 -5.16
N ALA A 274 29.98 36.25 -4.70
CA ALA A 274 31.31 36.53 -5.24
C ALA A 274 32.29 35.36 -5.00
N ARG A 275 32.29 34.80 -3.77
CA ARG A 275 33.05 33.59 -3.42
C ARG A 275 32.67 32.41 -4.32
N ASP A 276 31.38 32.12 -4.46
CA ASP A 276 30.93 30.96 -5.23
C ASP A 276 31.17 31.13 -6.73
N THR A 277 31.09 32.37 -7.24
CA THR A 277 31.48 32.68 -8.63
C THR A 277 32.97 32.40 -8.85
N HIS A 278 33.81 32.76 -7.89
CA HIS A 278 35.25 32.45 -7.93
C HIS A 278 35.51 30.94 -7.85
N LEU A 279 34.84 30.23 -6.93
CA LEU A 279 34.96 28.77 -6.80
C LEU A 279 34.55 28.06 -8.09
N LEU A 280 33.40 28.41 -8.67
CA LEU A 280 32.95 27.84 -9.94
C LEU A 280 33.99 28.08 -11.05
N ARG A 281 34.56 29.28 -11.12
CA ARG A 281 35.60 29.60 -12.11
C ARG A 281 36.84 28.71 -11.92
N ASN A 282 37.28 28.53 -10.67
CA ASN A 282 38.43 27.67 -10.35
C ASN A 282 38.16 26.21 -10.72
N LEU A 283 36.97 25.68 -10.44
CA LEU A 283 36.59 24.30 -10.77
C LEU A 283 36.50 24.06 -12.28
N VAL A 284 36.02 25.05 -13.04
CA VAL A 284 35.90 24.94 -14.50
C VAL A 284 37.27 25.08 -15.19
N ASP A 285 38.12 25.99 -14.72
CA ASP A 285 39.44 26.23 -15.33
C ASP A 285 40.51 25.23 -14.85
N GLY A 286 40.37 24.69 -13.63
CA GLY A 286 41.40 23.90 -12.95
C GLY A 286 41.34 22.39 -13.19
N ARG A 287 40.20 21.86 -13.66
CA ARG A 287 40.01 20.42 -13.91
C ARG A 287 40.29 20.10 -15.38
N ARG A 288 40.69 18.85 -15.68
CA ARG A 288 40.88 18.41 -17.07
C ARG A 288 39.55 18.40 -17.82
N GLN A 289 38.48 18.02 -17.12
CA GLN A 289 37.13 18.07 -17.65
C GLN A 289 36.11 18.30 -16.52
N THR A 290 35.20 19.25 -16.74
CA THR A 290 34.09 19.53 -15.83
C THR A 290 32.77 19.39 -16.57
N VAL A 291 31.90 18.51 -16.07
CA VAL A 291 30.54 18.31 -16.56
C VAL A 291 29.55 18.87 -15.55
N VAL A 292 28.53 19.56 -16.03
CA VAL A 292 27.44 20.09 -15.20
C VAL A 292 26.16 19.34 -15.55
N ALA A 293 25.67 18.52 -14.62
CA ALA A 293 24.41 17.79 -14.73
C ALA A 293 23.30 18.56 -14.00
N ILE A 294 22.21 18.86 -14.73
CA ILE A 294 21.10 19.68 -14.22
C ILE A 294 19.83 18.82 -14.23
N PRO A 295 19.15 18.63 -13.09
CA PRO A 295 17.88 17.95 -13.05
C PRO A 295 16.77 18.84 -13.63
N ALA A 296 15.87 18.24 -14.42
CA ALA A 296 14.66 18.95 -14.89
C ALA A 296 13.56 19.01 -13.82
N ARG A 297 13.56 18.04 -12.90
CA ARG A 297 12.61 17.92 -11.81
C ARG A 297 13.31 17.51 -10.53
N ASP A 298 12.73 17.88 -9.40
CA ASP A 298 13.15 17.36 -8.10
C ASP A 298 12.63 15.93 -7.87
N SER A 299 12.92 15.40 -6.67
CA SER A 299 12.46 14.08 -6.22
C SER A 299 10.94 13.94 -6.12
N GLN A 300 10.19 15.05 -6.07
CA GLN A 300 8.72 15.09 -6.06
C GLN A 300 8.12 15.32 -7.46
N GLY A 301 8.96 15.48 -8.48
CA GLY A 301 8.53 15.78 -9.84
C GLY A 301 8.25 17.26 -10.10
N ASN A 302 8.53 18.18 -9.16
CA ASN A 302 8.37 19.61 -9.43
C ASN A 302 9.48 20.11 -10.36
N PRO A 303 9.16 21.00 -11.32
CA PRO A 303 10.17 21.57 -12.21
C PRO A 303 11.29 22.31 -11.45
N GLN A 304 12.54 21.98 -11.78
CA GLN A 304 13.73 22.59 -11.20
C GLN A 304 14.37 23.56 -12.21
N LEU A 305 14.81 24.72 -11.72
CA LEU A 305 15.52 25.70 -12.53
C LEU A 305 17.04 25.57 -12.30
N PRO A 306 17.85 25.71 -13.36
CA PRO A 306 19.30 25.84 -13.26
C PRO A 306 19.71 27.01 -12.35
N SER A 307 20.83 26.86 -11.64
CA SER A 307 21.38 27.92 -10.79
C SER A 307 21.74 29.18 -11.58
N ARG A 308 21.35 30.35 -11.06
CA ARG A 308 21.76 31.67 -11.57
C ARG A 308 23.27 31.86 -11.64
N LEU A 309 24.06 31.17 -10.81
CA LEU A 309 25.53 31.24 -10.88
C LEU A 309 26.05 30.82 -12.25
N LEU A 310 25.44 29.80 -12.86
CA LEU A 310 25.81 29.31 -14.19
C LEU A 310 25.57 30.34 -15.29
N LEU A 311 24.68 31.31 -15.05
CA LEU A 311 24.28 32.32 -16.02
C LEU A 311 25.12 33.61 -15.94
N ARG A 312 26.05 33.72 -14.98
CA ARG A 312 26.86 34.91 -14.76
C ARG A 312 28.08 34.98 -15.70
N GLY A 313 28.60 36.20 -15.90
CA GLY A 313 29.75 36.50 -16.77
C GLY A 313 29.40 36.71 -18.24
N GLU A 314 30.37 37.08 -19.08
CA GLU A 314 30.15 37.45 -20.50
C GLU A 314 29.74 36.26 -21.41
N SER A 315 29.53 35.06 -20.84
CA SER A 315 29.42 33.78 -21.56
C SER A 315 28.81 32.64 -20.70
N GLY A 316 27.79 32.95 -19.87
CA GLY A 316 27.22 32.12 -18.79
C GLY A 316 26.82 30.69 -19.19
N ILE A 317 27.70 29.73 -18.83
CA ILE A 317 27.83 28.35 -19.34
C ILE A 317 27.31 28.24 -20.79
N GLN A 318 28.09 28.84 -21.70
CA GLN A 318 27.67 29.45 -22.97
C GLN A 318 26.20 29.34 -23.36
N ARG A 319 25.43 30.14 -22.61
CA ARG A 319 23.99 30.41 -22.57
C ARG A 319 23.10 29.20 -22.42
N LEU A 320 23.49 28.51 -21.36
CA LEU A 320 22.96 27.29 -20.78
C LEU A 320 22.76 26.21 -21.84
N ARG A 321 23.88 25.55 -22.11
CA ARG A 321 24.61 25.79 -23.36
C ARG A 321 23.71 25.81 -24.60
N ASP A 322 23.38 27.03 -24.98
CA ASP A 322 22.41 27.50 -25.95
C ASP A 322 21.12 26.70 -25.97
N PHE A 323 20.24 26.93 -24.97
CA PHE A 323 18.97 26.23 -24.83
C PHE A 323 19.24 24.76 -24.47
N LEU A 324 18.38 24.04 -23.77
CA LEU A 324 18.63 22.62 -23.45
C LEU A 324 18.34 21.77 -24.70
N ASN A 325 19.24 21.73 -25.67
CA ASN A 325 18.85 21.84 -27.07
C ASN A 325 18.66 20.54 -27.89
N PRO A 326 17.41 20.16 -28.31
CA PRO A 326 17.14 19.07 -29.27
C PRO A 326 17.39 19.53 -30.74
N LYS A 327 18.55 20.15 -30.99
CA LYS A 327 19.00 20.87 -32.22
C LYS A 327 18.36 22.24 -32.55
N LYS A 328 17.32 22.68 -31.84
CA LYS A 328 16.90 24.10 -31.51
C LYS A 328 15.38 24.30 -31.68
N ARG A 329 14.58 23.23 -31.48
CA ARG A 329 13.10 23.10 -31.29
C ARG A 329 12.13 23.75 -32.29
N ILE A 330 11.55 22.88 -33.14
CA ILE A 330 10.10 22.83 -33.43
C ILE A 330 9.64 21.39 -33.13
N LEU A 331 8.56 21.28 -32.35
CA LEU A 331 7.77 20.09 -31.93
C LEU A 331 8.41 19.10 -30.93
N LEU A 332 7.65 18.86 -29.85
CA LEU A 332 7.87 17.83 -28.83
C LEU A 332 7.65 16.46 -29.48
N GLU A 333 8.73 15.74 -29.77
CA GLU A 333 8.69 14.27 -29.85
C GLU A 333 9.48 13.74 -28.66
N GLU A 334 8.81 12.97 -27.81
CA GLU A 334 9.46 12.19 -26.76
C GLU A 334 10.25 11.06 -27.43
N GLU A 335 11.58 11.12 -27.38
CA GLU A 335 12.39 9.93 -27.62
C GLU A 335 12.12 8.94 -26.49
N LEU A 336 11.52 7.80 -26.85
CA LEU A 336 11.40 6.64 -25.99
C LEU A 336 12.80 6.25 -25.51
N ASN A 337 12.98 6.20 -24.18
CA ASN A 337 14.23 5.76 -23.56
C ASN A 337 14.67 4.41 -24.15
N PRO A 338 15.97 4.20 -24.43
CA PRO A 338 16.48 2.88 -24.74
C PRO A 338 16.14 1.94 -23.58
N THR A 339 15.59 0.79 -23.95
CA THR A 339 15.20 -0.32 -23.07
C THR A 339 16.32 -0.56 -22.07
N ALA A 340 16.02 -0.45 -20.78
CA ALA A 340 16.92 -0.90 -19.73
C ALA A 340 17.34 -2.35 -20.02
N PRO A 341 18.56 -2.78 -19.66
CA PRO A 341 18.94 -4.18 -19.76
C PRO A 341 17.84 -5.01 -19.10
N GLU A 342 17.31 -5.96 -19.85
CA GLU A 342 16.22 -6.83 -19.46
C GLU A 342 16.48 -7.44 -18.08
N LEU A 343 15.78 -6.93 -17.07
CA LEU A 343 15.41 -7.70 -15.89
C LEU A 343 14.19 -8.59 -16.25
N ALA A 344 14.20 -9.17 -17.46
CA ALA A 344 13.12 -9.97 -18.04
C ALA A 344 13.21 -11.47 -17.67
N ASP A 345 14.14 -11.86 -16.80
CA ASP A 345 14.47 -13.28 -16.60
C ASP A 345 13.39 -14.09 -15.84
N LEU A 346 12.30 -13.46 -15.39
CA LEU A 346 11.22 -14.19 -14.71
C LEU A 346 9.95 -14.39 -15.56
N GLY A 347 9.73 -13.59 -16.60
CA GLY A 347 8.49 -13.60 -17.38
C GLY A 347 7.22 -13.38 -16.53
N PRO A 348 6.01 -13.41 -17.12
CA PRO A 348 4.78 -13.48 -16.35
C PRO A 348 4.71 -14.80 -15.55
N PRO A 349 4.04 -14.84 -14.40
CA PRO A 349 3.75 -16.08 -13.70
C PRO A 349 3.14 -17.12 -14.65
N THR A 350 3.61 -18.35 -14.58
CA THR A 350 3.12 -19.47 -15.39
C THR A 350 2.42 -20.50 -14.52
N TRP A 351 1.55 -21.28 -15.15
CA TRP A 351 0.89 -22.41 -14.53
C TRP A 351 1.92 -23.38 -13.93
N VAL A 352 1.67 -23.84 -12.70
CA VAL A 352 2.48 -24.86 -12.02
C VAL A 352 1.68 -26.15 -11.93
N ASP A 353 2.31 -27.29 -12.23
CA ASP A 353 1.65 -28.58 -12.09
C ASP A 353 1.39 -28.91 -10.61
N MET A 354 0.10 -28.97 -10.24
CA MET A 354 -0.39 -29.16 -8.88
C MET A 354 -1.55 -30.16 -8.88
N PRO A 355 -1.76 -30.94 -7.78
CA PRO A 355 -2.84 -31.91 -7.72
C PRO A 355 -4.21 -31.26 -7.99
N SER A 356 -5.01 -31.90 -8.84
CA SER A 356 -6.34 -31.40 -9.14
C SER A 356 -7.16 -31.26 -7.87
N PRO A 357 -7.93 -30.18 -7.75
CA PRO A 357 -8.68 -29.92 -6.54
C PRO A 357 -9.88 -30.84 -6.33
N GLU A 358 -10.29 -31.04 -5.08
CA GLU A 358 -11.53 -31.80 -4.78
C GLU A 358 -12.81 -30.97 -4.97
N LYS A 359 -12.70 -29.63 -4.87
CA LYS A 359 -13.84 -28.72 -4.99
C LYS A 359 -13.46 -27.36 -5.56
N ILE A 360 -14.43 -26.65 -6.12
CA ILE A 360 -14.36 -25.25 -6.57
C ILE A 360 -15.45 -24.41 -5.88
N SER A 361 -15.18 -23.13 -5.60
CA SER A 361 -16.24 -22.22 -5.15
C SER A 361 -17.04 -21.66 -6.32
N VAL A 362 -18.29 -21.27 -6.11
CA VAL A 362 -19.13 -20.60 -7.13
C VAL A 362 -18.46 -19.31 -7.64
N THR A 363 -17.79 -18.57 -6.76
CA THR A 363 -16.95 -17.41 -7.15
C THR A 363 -15.66 -17.81 -7.86
N GLY A 364 -15.18 -19.04 -7.66
CA GLY A 364 -14.02 -19.62 -8.32
C GLY A 364 -14.21 -19.77 -9.83
N PHE A 365 -15.43 -20.10 -10.30
CA PHE A 365 -15.74 -20.08 -11.74
C PHE A 365 -15.52 -18.70 -12.36
N ALA A 366 -15.92 -17.62 -11.67
CA ALA A 366 -15.69 -16.27 -12.17
C ALA A 366 -14.20 -15.92 -12.21
N ARG A 367 -13.41 -16.41 -11.25
CA ARG A 367 -11.94 -16.24 -11.25
C ARG A 367 -11.28 -17.01 -12.39
N TRP A 368 -11.73 -18.25 -12.64
CA TRP A 368 -11.26 -19.05 -13.78
C TRP A 368 -11.54 -18.38 -15.12
N ILE A 369 -12.76 -17.86 -15.31
CA ILE A 369 -13.15 -17.11 -16.51
C ILE A 369 -12.26 -15.87 -16.73
N VAL A 370 -11.80 -15.22 -15.65
CA VAL A 370 -10.88 -14.09 -15.76
C VAL A 370 -9.50 -14.56 -16.19
N ASP A 371 -8.90 -15.50 -15.44
CA ASP A 371 -7.60 -16.09 -15.78
C ASP A 371 -7.34 -17.37 -14.94
N PRO A 372 -7.05 -18.53 -15.56
CA PRO A 372 -6.72 -19.79 -14.87
C PRO A 372 -5.47 -19.74 -13.98
N VAL A 373 -4.42 -19.03 -14.40
CA VAL A 373 -3.19 -18.90 -13.61
C VAL A 373 -3.46 -18.06 -12.37
N LEU A 374 -4.23 -16.98 -12.51
CA LEU A 374 -4.67 -16.17 -11.36
C LEU A 374 -5.51 -16.99 -10.36
N PHE A 375 -6.42 -17.81 -10.89
CA PHE A 375 -7.19 -18.74 -10.07
C PHE A 375 -6.28 -19.68 -9.27
N GLN A 376 -5.25 -20.27 -9.90
CA GLN A 376 -4.29 -21.15 -9.23
C GLN A 376 -3.47 -20.42 -8.15
N LEU A 377 -2.96 -19.22 -8.45
CA LEU A 377 -2.21 -18.40 -7.49
C LEU A 377 -3.02 -18.11 -6.22
N GLU A 378 -4.28 -17.69 -6.36
CA GLU A 378 -5.14 -17.35 -5.22
C GLU A 378 -5.59 -18.57 -4.42
N ARG A 379 -5.81 -19.69 -5.11
CA ARG A 379 -6.45 -20.88 -4.55
C ARG A 379 -5.44 -21.87 -4.00
N ASP A 380 -4.49 -22.30 -4.82
CA ASP A 380 -3.61 -23.43 -4.52
C ASP A 380 -2.34 -22.97 -3.83
N LEU A 381 -1.80 -21.81 -4.23
CA LEU A 381 -0.67 -21.18 -3.56
C LEU A 381 -1.10 -20.28 -2.38
N GLY A 382 -2.41 -20.03 -2.24
CA GLY A 382 -2.98 -19.25 -1.15
C GLY A 382 -2.49 -17.80 -1.13
N CYS A 383 -2.04 -17.29 -2.28
CA CYS A 383 -1.51 -15.94 -2.37
C CYS A 383 -2.67 -14.93 -2.28
N SER A 384 -2.57 -14.00 -1.35
CA SER A 384 -3.58 -12.95 -1.13
C SER A 384 -2.91 -11.64 -0.79
N GLU A 385 -3.51 -10.53 -1.23
CA GLU A 385 -3.07 -9.20 -0.83
C GLU A 385 -3.18 -9.02 0.70
N CYS A 386 -2.12 -8.51 1.32
CA CYS A 386 -2.06 -8.20 2.74
C CYS A 386 -1.31 -6.88 2.92
N HIS A 387 -2.00 -5.86 3.41
CA HIS A 387 -1.47 -4.52 3.67
C HIS A 387 -2.24 -3.85 4.81
N ASP A 388 -1.79 -2.70 5.29
CA ASP A 388 -2.47 -1.84 6.27
C ASP A 388 -2.87 -0.46 5.72
N ARG A 389 -2.76 -0.28 4.39
CA ARG A 389 -2.94 1.00 3.69
C ARG A 389 -4.40 1.48 3.62
N ASP A 390 -5.35 0.55 3.68
CA ASP A 390 -6.78 0.84 3.56
C ASP A 390 -7.27 1.73 4.71
N ARG A 391 -7.60 2.99 4.41
CA ARG A 391 -8.14 3.96 5.38
C ARG A 391 -9.65 3.86 5.62
N GLN A 392 -10.32 2.93 4.94
CA GLN A 392 -11.74 2.66 5.02
C GLN A 392 -11.99 1.17 4.77
N LEU A 393 -13.19 0.67 5.07
CA LEU A 393 -13.52 -0.72 4.74
C LEU A 393 -13.45 -0.92 3.22
N PRO A 394 -12.71 -1.93 2.73
CA PRO A 394 -12.75 -2.26 1.32
C PRO A 394 -14.16 -2.71 0.92
N PRO A 395 -14.54 -2.61 -0.38
CA PRO A 395 -15.89 -2.92 -0.84
C PRO A 395 -16.42 -4.29 -0.38
N MET A 396 -15.54 -5.31 -0.36
CA MET A 396 -15.87 -6.65 0.13
C MET A 396 -16.20 -6.66 1.63
N ALA A 397 -15.40 -6.00 2.47
CA ALA A 397 -15.64 -5.94 3.91
C ALA A 397 -16.94 -5.17 4.23
N PHE A 398 -17.23 -4.10 3.48
CA PHE A 398 -18.52 -3.40 3.58
C PHE A 398 -19.70 -4.31 3.23
N GLY A 399 -19.58 -5.08 2.13
CA GLY A 399 -20.58 -6.08 1.74
C GLY A 399 -20.81 -7.12 2.84
N ASN A 400 -19.73 -7.68 3.39
CA ASN A 400 -19.78 -8.68 4.47
C ASN A 400 -20.46 -8.15 5.73
N MET A 401 -20.26 -6.87 6.08
CA MET A 401 -20.96 -6.24 7.21
C MET A 401 -22.48 -6.25 7.00
N VAL A 402 -22.94 -5.84 5.82
CA VAL A 402 -24.37 -5.81 5.50
C VAL A 402 -24.93 -7.23 5.43
N HIS A 403 -24.23 -8.15 4.77
CA HIS A 403 -24.61 -9.56 4.68
C HIS A 403 -24.78 -10.19 6.06
N TRP A 404 -23.83 -9.97 6.98
CA TRP A 404 -23.91 -10.49 8.34
C TRP A 404 -25.16 -10.00 9.09
N VAL A 405 -25.55 -8.73 8.92
CA VAL A 405 -26.77 -8.19 9.53
C VAL A 405 -28.01 -8.91 8.98
N LEU A 406 -28.08 -9.13 7.67
CA LEU A 406 -29.23 -9.76 7.01
C LEU A 406 -29.29 -11.28 7.28
N GLU A 407 -28.14 -11.93 7.43
CA GLU A 407 -27.98 -13.31 7.89
C GLU A 407 -28.57 -13.48 9.29
N GLU A 408 -28.10 -12.70 10.27
CA GLU A 408 -28.56 -12.82 11.66
C GLU A 408 -30.05 -12.52 11.79
N TYR A 409 -30.55 -11.56 11.00
CA TYR A 409 -31.99 -11.27 10.92
C TYR A 409 -32.77 -12.48 10.39
N GLY A 410 -32.32 -13.09 9.29
CA GLY A 410 -33.02 -14.21 8.64
C GLY A 410 -32.95 -15.53 9.40
N LYS A 411 -31.90 -15.74 10.20
CA LYS A 411 -31.74 -16.91 11.08
C LYS A 411 -32.60 -16.85 12.35
N SER A 412 -32.97 -15.65 12.80
CA SER A 412 -33.78 -15.47 13.99
C SER A 412 -35.27 -15.68 13.70
N ASP A 413 -35.86 -16.72 14.29
CA ASP A 413 -37.30 -16.99 14.19
C ASP A 413 -38.17 -15.80 14.63
N GLN A 414 -37.70 -15.04 15.63
CA GLN A 414 -38.42 -13.88 16.15
C GLN A 414 -38.34 -12.67 15.22
N MET A 415 -37.26 -12.53 14.45
CA MET A 415 -37.04 -11.37 13.57
C MET A 415 -37.54 -11.61 12.16
N ARG A 416 -37.30 -12.80 11.58
CA ARG A 416 -37.58 -13.10 10.16
C ARG A 416 -39.06 -13.03 9.78
N ASP A 417 -39.96 -13.21 10.76
CA ASP A 417 -41.41 -13.17 10.57
C ASP A 417 -42.03 -11.79 10.89
N LEU A 418 -41.23 -10.80 11.29
CA LEU A 418 -41.70 -9.42 11.51
C LEU A 418 -42.37 -8.85 10.25
N GLU A 419 -43.48 -8.14 10.44
CA GLU A 419 -44.30 -7.61 9.33
C GLU A 419 -44.26 -6.08 9.25
N ASN A 420 -44.10 -5.40 10.39
CA ASN A 420 -44.09 -3.96 10.49
C ASN A 420 -42.69 -3.39 10.15
N ARG A 421 -42.66 -2.30 9.36
CA ARG A 421 -41.42 -1.66 8.91
C ARG A 421 -40.56 -1.18 10.07
N GLU A 422 -41.14 -0.49 11.05
CA GLU A 422 -40.43 0.08 12.19
C GLU A 422 -39.76 -1.02 13.03
N ASP A 423 -40.45 -2.13 13.27
CA ASP A 423 -39.90 -3.28 14.01
C ASP A 423 -38.73 -3.94 13.26
N ILE A 424 -38.87 -4.12 11.94
CA ILE A 424 -37.81 -4.66 11.08
C ILE A 424 -36.58 -3.75 11.13
N LEU A 425 -36.78 -2.43 11.00
CA LEU A 425 -35.72 -1.44 11.04
C LEU A 425 -34.99 -1.43 12.39
N ALA A 426 -35.74 -1.49 13.50
CA ALA A 426 -35.18 -1.58 14.84
C ALA A 426 -34.30 -2.84 15.01
N ALA A 427 -34.77 -3.99 14.49
CA ALA A 427 -34.02 -5.25 14.55
C ALA A 427 -32.69 -5.18 13.78
N VAL A 428 -32.71 -4.73 12.51
CA VAL A 428 -31.47 -4.63 11.71
C VAL A 428 -30.50 -3.57 12.23
N ASN A 429 -31.01 -2.48 12.80
CA ASN A 429 -30.16 -1.47 13.46
C ASN A 429 -29.46 -2.05 14.70
N SER A 430 -30.18 -2.82 15.52
CA SER A 430 -29.59 -3.49 16.69
C SER A 430 -28.50 -4.49 16.27
N LEU A 431 -28.73 -5.24 15.20
CA LEU A 431 -27.72 -6.13 14.63
C LEU A 431 -26.51 -5.35 14.07
N LEU A 432 -26.70 -4.26 13.35
CA LEU A 432 -25.60 -3.43 12.86
C LEU A 432 -24.72 -2.91 14.02
N GLU A 433 -25.33 -2.45 15.12
CA GLU A 433 -24.61 -2.03 16.32
C GLU A 433 -23.84 -3.21 16.95
N LYS A 434 -24.45 -4.41 16.99
CA LYS A 434 -23.78 -5.63 17.45
C LYS A 434 -22.58 -5.99 16.57
N TYR A 435 -22.68 -5.82 15.24
CA TYR A 435 -21.55 -6.00 14.33
C TYR A 435 -20.44 -4.99 14.62
N ARG A 436 -20.78 -3.69 14.71
CA ARG A 436 -19.81 -2.63 14.98
C ARG A 436 -18.98 -2.94 16.23
N ASN A 437 -19.65 -3.26 17.34
CA ASN A 437 -18.98 -3.49 18.62
C ASN A 437 -18.13 -4.77 18.65
N ARG A 438 -18.44 -5.76 17.80
CA ARG A 438 -17.71 -7.04 17.72
C ARG A 438 -16.54 -6.99 16.73
N SER A 439 -16.80 -6.48 15.54
CA SER A 439 -15.95 -6.66 14.37
C SER A 439 -15.01 -5.48 14.12
N LEU A 440 -15.44 -4.27 14.46
CA LEU A 440 -14.64 -3.05 14.27
C LEU A 440 -13.84 -2.74 15.54
N ALA A 441 -12.80 -1.91 15.37
CA ALA A 441 -11.98 -1.43 16.47
C ALA A 441 -12.80 -0.63 17.49
N LEU A 442 -12.30 -0.54 18.73
CA LEU A 442 -12.88 0.32 19.76
C LEU A 442 -13.00 1.78 19.29
N HIS A 443 -11.95 2.27 18.64
CA HIS A 443 -11.90 3.57 17.99
C HIS A 443 -11.69 3.37 16.48
N PRO A 444 -12.75 3.14 15.70
CA PRO A 444 -12.63 2.93 14.27
C PRO A 444 -12.34 4.26 13.56
N ARG A 445 -11.66 4.19 12.41
CA ARG A 445 -11.37 5.35 11.56
C ARG A 445 -12.64 6.11 11.18
N ALA A 446 -12.53 7.44 11.06
CA ALA A 446 -13.68 8.30 10.75
C ALA A 446 -14.42 7.88 9.46
N ALA A 447 -13.69 7.46 8.41
CA ALA A 447 -14.30 6.97 7.18
C ALA A 447 -15.17 5.71 7.39
N VAL A 448 -14.77 4.82 8.32
CA VAL A 448 -15.53 3.62 8.65
C VAL A 448 -16.82 3.96 9.39
N LEU A 449 -16.80 4.96 10.27
CA LEU A 449 -18.02 5.46 10.92
C LEU A 449 -19.03 5.99 9.88
N VAL A 450 -18.55 6.72 8.87
CA VAL A 450 -19.39 7.16 7.75
C VAL A 450 -19.97 5.96 6.99
N GLN A 451 -19.17 4.91 6.75
CA GLN A 451 -19.64 3.69 6.10
C GLN A 451 -20.68 2.94 6.95
N VAL A 452 -20.56 2.90 8.27
CA VAL A 452 -21.59 2.33 9.15
C VAL A 452 -22.92 3.06 8.97
N GLU A 453 -22.91 4.40 8.90
CA GLU A 453 -24.13 5.18 8.65
C GLU A 453 -24.66 5.01 7.22
N GLN A 454 -23.78 4.83 6.23
CA GLN A 454 -24.20 4.45 4.87
C GLN A 454 -24.88 3.07 4.84
N ALA A 455 -24.35 2.09 5.59
CA ALA A 455 -24.98 0.79 5.74
C ALA A 455 -26.34 0.90 6.44
N ARG A 456 -26.45 1.75 7.46
CA ARG A 456 -27.72 2.07 8.14
C ARG A 456 -28.78 2.59 7.17
N ALA A 457 -28.43 3.56 6.34
CA ALA A 457 -29.35 4.12 5.34
C ALA A 457 -29.80 3.07 4.31
N ARG A 458 -28.90 2.17 3.89
CA ARG A 458 -29.25 1.05 3.00
C ARG A 458 -30.17 0.02 3.67
N LEU A 459 -29.93 -0.28 4.95
CA LEU A 459 -30.77 -1.18 5.74
C LEU A 459 -32.18 -0.60 5.96
N GLU A 460 -32.31 0.73 6.03
CA GLU A 460 -33.62 1.39 6.05
C GLU A 460 -34.40 1.16 4.75
N ILE A 461 -33.75 1.32 3.60
CA ILE A 461 -34.36 0.99 2.30
C ILE A 461 -34.73 -0.49 2.25
N TRP A 462 -33.86 -1.37 2.74
CA TRP A 462 -34.13 -2.80 2.81
C TRP A 462 -35.33 -3.13 3.71
N ALA A 463 -35.46 -2.50 4.88
CA ALA A 463 -36.55 -2.72 5.82
C ALA A 463 -37.92 -2.37 5.20
N ASP A 464 -37.99 -1.27 4.45
CA ASP A 464 -39.18 -0.90 3.66
C ASP A 464 -39.60 -2.02 2.70
N GLN A 465 -38.62 -2.53 1.96
CA GLN A 465 -38.86 -3.53 0.93
C GLN A 465 -39.19 -4.88 1.54
N GLN A 466 -38.53 -5.25 2.65
CA GLN A 466 -38.81 -6.45 3.40
C GLN A 466 -40.27 -6.46 3.89
N ALA A 467 -40.75 -5.36 4.47
CA ALA A 467 -42.15 -5.22 4.88
C ALA A 467 -43.12 -5.38 3.69
N ARG A 468 -42.82 -4.76 2.53
CA ARG A 468 -43.63 -4.89 1.31
C ARG A 468 -43.65 -6.32 0.75
N ILE A 469 -42.51 -7.00 0.77
CA ILE A 469 -42.36 -8.39 0.33
C ILE A 469 -43.18 -9.31 1.24
N ARG A 470 -43.09 -9.10 2.56
CA ARG A 470 -43.86 -9.83 3.57
C ARG A 470 -45.36 -9.64 3.38
N PHE A 471 -45.81 -8.39 3.19
CA PHE A 471 -47.20 -8.05 2.88
C PHE A 471 -47.70 -8.74 1.60
N LYS A 472 -46.84 -8.88 0.59
CA LYS A 472 -47.15 -9.62 -0.65
C LYS A 472 -47.24 -11.13 -0.45
N GLY A 473 -46.86 -11.67 0.71
CA GLY A 473 -46.97 -13.10 1.04
C GLY A 473 -45.68 -13.91 0.88
N TRP A 474 -44.54 -13.26 0.64
CA TRP A 474 -43.24 -13.93 0.61
C TRP A 474 -42.68 -14.07 2.03
N ARG A 475 -42.04 -15.20 2.31
CA ARG A 475 -41.41 -15.51 3.60
C ARG A 475 -39.97 -15.95 3.39
N ILE A 476 -39.10 -15.52 4.30
CA ILE A 476 -37.72 -16.00 4.35
C ILE A 476 -37.75 -17.43 4.88
N MET A 477 -37.38 -18.39 4.04
CA MET A 477 -37.30 -19.79 4.44
C MET A 477 -35.91 -20.12 5.00
N ALA A 478 -34.88 -19.56 4.39
CA ALA A 478 -33.50 -19.79 4.77
C ALA A 478 -32.59 -18.62 4.36
N THR A 479 -31.48 -18.46 5.07
CA THR A 479 -30.41 -17.49 4.77
C THR A 479 -29.04 -18.11 4.94
N GLU A 480 -28.07 -17.64 4.15
CA GLU A 480 -26.67 -18.09 4.15
C GLU A 480 -26.51 -19.62 4.09
N ILE A 481 -27.28 -20.26 3.19
CA ILE A 481 -27.26 -21.71 2.99
C ILE A 481 -26.01 -22.11 2.20
N GLN A 482 -25.22 -23.02 2.79
CA GLN A 482 -23.99 -23.49 2.19
C GLN A 482 -24.27 -24.67 1.25
N LEU A 483 -23.72 -24.63 0.04
CA LEU A 483 -23.71 -25.77 -0.87
C LEU A 483 -22.72 -26.81 -0.33
N ASP A 484 -23.18 -28.04 -0.10
CA ASP A 484 -22.36 -29.16 0.33
C ASP A 484 -21.62 -29.76 -0.87
N PRO A 485 -20.27 -29.66 -0.97
CA PRO A 485 -19.51 -30.18 -2.10
C PRO A 485 -19.57 -31.71 -2.23
N ALA A 486 -20.01 -32.43 -1.19
CA ALA A 486 -20.22 -33.87 -1.27
C ALA A 486 -21.44 -34.23 -2.14
N VAL A 487 -22.45 -33.35 -2.18
CA VAL A 487 -23.72 -33.56 -2.88
C VAL A 487 -23.81 -32.70 -4.14
N CYS A 488 -23.39 -31.43 -4.05
CA CYS A 488 -23.35 -30.49 -5.16
C CYS A 488 -22.08 -30.78 -5.97
N LYS A 489 -22.19 -31.58 -7.03
CA LYS A 489 -21.07 -31.98 -7.88
C LYS A 489 -21.38 -31.77 -9.35
N ILE A 490 -20.37 -31.32 -10.08
CA ILE A 490 -20.37 -31.32 -11.54
C ILE A 490 -19.57 -32.55 -11.99
N THR A 491 -20.12 -33.34 -12.91
CA THR A 491 -19.51 -34.59 -13.37
C THR A 491 -19.24 -34.48 -14.86
N VAL A 492 -18.01 -34.75 -15.26
CA VAL A 492 -17.49 -34.75 -16.63
C VAL A 492 -16.76 -36.06 -16.89
N ASP A 493 -16.32 -36.31 -18.12
CA ASP A 493 -15.64 -37.56 -18.49
C ASP A 493 -14.32 -37.77 -17.72
N SER A 494 -13.60 -36.68 -17.43
CA SER A 494 -12.34 -36.68 -16.68
C SER A 494 -12.51 -36.84 -15.17
N GLY A 495 -13.73 -36.75 -14.64
CA GLY A 495 -14.01 -36.93 -13.21
C GLY A 495 -15.16 -36.08 -12.69
N SER A 496 -15.18 -35.88 -11.37
CA SER A 496 -16.21 -35.08 -10.70
C SER A 496 -15.59 -34.09 -9.73
N LEU A 497 -16.08 -32.85 -9.75
CA LEU A 497 -15.61 -31.77 -8.90
C LEU A 497 -16.74 -31.25 -8.02
N GLY A 498 -16.49 -31.16 -6.71
CA GLY A 498 -17.45 -30.60 -5.76
C GLY A 498 -17.62 -29.08 -5.93
N VAL A 499 -18.83 -28.58 -5.79
CA VAL A 499 -19.14 -27.15 -5.84
C VAL A 499 -19.49 -26.66 -4.45
N SER A 500 -18.71 -25.68 -3.98
CA SER A 500 -18.97 -24.95 -2.74
C SER A 500 -19.51 -23.56 -3.05
N GLY A 501 -20.44 -23.07 -2.25
CA GLY A 501 -21.02 -21.75 -2.44
C GLY A 501 -21.90 -21.39 -1.27
N ARG A 502 -22.36 -20.14 -1.25
CA ARG A 502 -23.27 -19.68 -0.20
C ARG A 502 -24.40 -18.88 -0.81
N ILE A 503 -25.61 -19.38 -0.63
CA ILE A 503 -26.83 -18.73 -1.06
C ILE A 503 -27.30 -17.80 0.06
N ASP A 504 -27.28 -16.50 -0.20
CA ASP A 504 -27.60 -15.49 0.82
C ASP A 504 -29.02 -15.63 1.35
N ARG A 505 -30.00 -15.87 0.47
CA ARG A 505 -31.42 -15.90 0.85
C ARG A 505 -32.29 -16.77 -0.06
N ILE A 506 -33.21 -17.52 0.55
CA ILE A 506 -34.24 -18.31 -0.11
C ILE A 506 -35.61 -17.91 0.43
N ASP A 507 -36.51 -17.48 -0.45
CA ASP A 507 -37.88 -17.11 -0.10
C ASP A 507 -38.92 -18.05 -0.72
N PHE A 508 -40.05 -18.20 -0.02
CA PHE A 508 -41.21 -18.95 -0.47
C PHE A 508 -42.47 -18.08 -0.45
N HIS A 509 -43.28 -18.19 -1.50
CA HIS A 509 -44.58 -17.53 -1.59
C HIS A 509 -45.71 -18.55 -1.51
N GLU A 510 -46.38 -18.59 -0.35
CA GLU A 510 -47.35 -19.64 -0.01
C GLU A 510 -48.54 -19.71 -0.99
N LYS A 511 -49.10 -18.56 -1.40
CA LYS A 511 -50.32 -18.53 -2.23
C LYS A 511 -50.11 -18.96 -3.67
N SER A 512 -48.92 -18.71 -4.22
CA SER A 512 -48.60 -19.06 -5.62
C SER A 512 -47.70 -20.29 -5.71
N ASN A 513 -47.31 -20.88 -4.57
CA ASN A 513 -46.34 -21.97 -4.48
C ASN A 513 -45.04 -21.71 -5.27
N ARG A 514 -44.50 -20.48 -5.19
CA ARG A 514 -43.27 -20.10 -5.90
C ARG A 514 -42.09 -19.96 -4.95
N TRP A 515 -40.92 -20.36 -5.43
CA TRP A 515 -39.64 -20.23 -4.75
C TRP A 515 -38.76 -19.22 -5.46
N ARG A 516 -37.93 -18.53 -4.69
CA ARG A 516 -36.89 -17.69 -5.24
C ARG A 516 -35.60 -17.74 -4.43
N VAL A 517 -34.49 -17.68 -5.12
CA VAL A 517 -33.14 -17.57 -4.58
C VAL A 517 -32.61 -16.17 -4.87
N LEU A 518 -32.19 -15.46 -3.83
CA LEU A 518 -31.73 -14.08 -3.92
C LEU A 518 -30.32 -13.96 -3.35
N ASP A 519 -29.48 -13.21 -4.07
CA ASP A 519 -28.17 -12.76 -3.62
C ASP A 519 -28.19 -11.25 -3.34
N TYR A 520 -27.60 -10.83 -2.22
CA TYR A 520 -27.60 -9.45 -1.77
C TYR A 520 -26.47 -8.65 -2.44
N LYS A 521 -26.81 -7.56 -3.13
CA LYS A 521 -25.82 -6.66 -3.74
C LYS A 521 -25.86 -5.27 -3.08
N THR A 522 -24.71 -4.82 -2.58
CA THR A 522 -24.55 -3.53 -1.86
C THR A 522 -23.99 -2.40 -2.72
N SER A 523 -23.90 -2.58 -4.05
CA SER A 523 -23.44 -1.51 -4.95
C SER A 523 -24.42 -0.32 -4.99
N ASP A 524 -23.94 0.88 -5.27
CA ASP A 524 -24.78 2.08 -5.33
C ASP A 524 -25.87 2.02 -6.41
N GLN A 525 -25.54 1.44 -7.56
CA GLN A 525 -26.39 1.46 -8.75
C GLN A 525 -27.36 0.27 -8.82
N GLY A 526 -27.13 -0.79 -8.04
CA GLY A 526 -27.96 -2.01 -8.05
C GLY A 526 -28.01 -2.68 -9.43
N PRO A 527 -26.95 -3.41 -9.86
CA PRO A 527 -26.88 -4.00 -11.18
C PRO A 527 -28.02 -5.01 -11.42
N SER A 528 -28.41 -5.15 -12.69
CA SER A 528 -29.27 -6.26 -13.10
C SER A 528 -28.47 -7.57 -13.18
N PRO A 529 -29.12 -8.74 -13.01
CA PRO A 529 -28.49 -10.04 -13.23
C PRO A 529 -27.74 -10.13 -14.56
N GLU A 530 -28.36 -9.66 -15.64
CA GLU A 530 -27.76 -9.65 -16.99
C GLU A 530 -26.46 -8.84 -17.05
N LYS A 531 -26.44 -7.65 -16.44
CA LYS A 531 -25.25 -6.79 -16.45
C LYS A 531 -24.11 -7.36 -15.61
N ASP A 532 -24.43 -7.94 -14.46
CA ASP A 532 -23.41 -8.51 -13.54
C ASP A 532 -22.78 -9.79 -14.09
N HIS A 533 -23.57 -10.62 -14.78
CA HIS A 533 -23.13 -11.90 -15.34
C HIS A 533 -22.65 -11.80 -16.79
N GLY A 534 -22.84 -10.66 -17.47
CA GLY A 534 -22.42 -10.45 -18.85
C GLY A 534 -23.36 -11.01 -19.92
N ARG A 535 -24.44 -11.70 -19.53
CA ARG A 535 -25.37 -12.39 -20.43
C ARG A 535 -26.75 -11.74 -20.46
N LYS A 536 -27.23 -11.34 -21.64
CA LYS A 536 -28.64 -10.95 -21.85
C LYS A 536 -29.49 -12.16 -22.22
N ALA A 537 -30.77 -12.14 -21.86
CA ALA A 537 -31.69 -13.24 -22.16
C ALA A 537 -31.79 -13.55 -23.67
N GLY A 538 -31.60 -14.82 -24.04
CA GLY A 538 -31.67 -15.32 -25.41
C GLY A 538 -30.62 -14.74 -26.35
N LYS A 539 -29.50 -14.21 -25.83
CA LYS A 539 -28.39 -13.69 -26.61
C LYS A 539 -27.15 -14.52 -26.37
N ASP A 540 -26.44 -14.82 -27.46
CA ASP A 540 -25.17 -15.50 -27.43
C ASP A 540 -24.05 -14.52 -27.07
N GLN A 541 -23.70 -14.46 -25.78
CA GLN A 541 -22.67 -13.58 -25.20
C GLN A 541 -21.91 -14.30 -24.10
N ASP A 542 -20.62 -14.07 -23.98
CA ASP A 542 -19.82 -14.77 -22.96
C ASP A 542 -20.27 -14.44 -21.52
N TRP A 543 -20.27 -15.48 -20.68
CA TRP A 543 -20.52 -15.34 -19.26
C TRP A 543 -19.31 -14.77 -18.56
N LYS A 544 -19.53 -13.81 -17.66
CA LYS A 544 -18.50 -13.31 -16.73
C LYS A 544 -18.53 -14.02 -15.38
N LYS A 545 -19.71 -14.54 -15.01
CA LYS A 545 -20.00 -15.18 -13.73
C LYS A 545 -21.08 -16.23 -13.93
N LEU A 546 -21.03 -17.29 -13.14
CA LEU A 546 -22.02 -18.38 -13.15
C LEU A 546 -22.82 -18.46 -11.85
N GLN A 547 -22.78 -17.42 -11.02
CA GLN A 547 -23.29 -17.47 -9.65
C GLN A 547 -24.78 -17.83 -9.56
N LEU A 548 -25.64 -17.03 -10.19
CA LEU A 548 -27.09 -17.27 -10.14
C LEU A 548 -27.52 -18.56 -10.88
N PRO A 549 -26.99 -18.89 -12.07
CA PRO A 549 -27.26 -20.19 -12.71
C PRO A 549 -26.89 -21.39 -11.84
N LEU A 550 -25.71 -21.39 -11.22
CA LEU A 550 -25.28 -22.49 -10.34
C LEU A 550 -26.14 -22.58 -9.08
N TYR A 551 -26.55 -21.45 -8.49
CA TYR A 551 -27.48 -21.46 -7.36
C TYR A 551 -28.84 -22.04 -7.74
N ARG A 552 -29.35 -21.74 -8.93
CA ARG A 552 -30.58 -22.34 -9.46
C ARG A 552 -30.42 -23.86 -9.60
N HIS A 553 -29.34 -24.29 -10.25
CA HIS A 553 -29.08 -25.71 -10.54
C HIS A 553 -28.95 -26.55 -9.27
N PHE A 554 -28.29 -26.04 -8.23
CA PHE A 554 -28.13 -26.78 -6.97
C PHE A 554 -29.27 -26.57 -5.96
N ALA A 555 -30.21 -25.64 -6.19
CA ALA A 555 -31.32 -25.39 -5.27
C ALA A 555 -32.13 -26.64 -4.92
N PRO A 556 -32.45 -27.57 -5.85
CA PRO A 556 -33.19 -28.79 -5.53
C PRO A 556 -32.47 -29.76 -4.59
N THR A 557 -31.13 -29.69 -4.53
CA THR A 557 -30.33 -30.54 -3.63
C THR A 557 -30.34 -30.05 -2.17
N LEU A 558 -30.89 -28.86 -1.90
CA LEU A 558 -30.93 -28.28 -0.57
C LEU A 558 -32.06 -28.89 0.26
N ASN A 559 -31.74 -29.34 1.47
CA ASN A 559 -32.73 -29.84 2.41
C ASN A 559 -33.21 -28.71 3.35
N LEU A 560 -34.37 -28.14 3.05
CA LEU A 560 -35.02 -27.11 3.88
C LEU A 560 -36.13 -27.70 4.75
N GLY A 561 -35.78 -28.66 5.61
CA GLY A 561 -36.73 -29.31 6.52
C GLY A 561 -37.79 -30.14 5.78
N GLY A 562 -37.36 -30.92 4.78
CA GLY A 562 -38.23 -31.77 3.96
C GLY A 562 -38.96 -31.06 2.81
N LYS A 563 -38.74 -29.76 2.62
CA LYS A 563 -39.19 -29.03 1.42
C LYS A 563 -38.11 -29.07 0.36
N VAL A 564 -38.49 -29.47 -0.86
CA VAL A 564 -37.63 -29.47 -2.05
C VAL A 564 -37.90 -28.18 -2.83
N ILE A 565 -36.84 -27.47 -3.20
CA ILE A 565 -36.93 -26.31 -4.08
C ILE A 565 -37.03 -26.82 -5.51
N PRO A 566 -38.02 -26.39 -6.31
CA PRO A 566 -38.15 -26.86 -7.68
C PRO A 566 -37.06 -26.27 -8.57
N GLU A 567 -36.75 -26.95 -9.68
CA GLU A 567 -35.75 -26.52 -10.67
C GLU A 567 -36.13 -25.20 -11.37
N ASP A 568 -37.42 -24.84 -11.37
CA ASP A 568 -37.94 -23.58 -11.92
C ASP A 568 -37.93 -22.40 -10.93
N ALA A 569 -37.20 -22.52 -9.80
CA ALA A 569 -37.09 -21.44 -8.84
C ALA A 569 -36.50 -20.16 -9.47
N GLU A 570 -37.13 -19.02 -9.17
CA GLU A 570 -36.66 -17.71 -9.64
C GLU A 570 -35.30 -17.39 -9.01
N VAL A 571 -34.32 -16.93 -9.80
CA VAL A 571 -33.05 -16.45 -9.25
C VAL A 571 -32.86 -14.97 -9.54
N GLY A 572 -32.23 -14.23 -8.63
CA GLY A 572 -32.04 -12.80 -8.82
C GLY A 572 -31.25 -12.11 -7.72
N PHE A 573 -31.25 -10.79 -7.80
CA PHE A 573 -30.60 -9.95 -6.80
C PHE A 573 -31.60 -9.23 -5.91
N PHE A 574 -31.25 -9.13 -4.64
CA PHE A 574 -31.79 -8.12 -3.75
C PHE A 574 -30.75 -7.01 -3.61
N ASN A 575 -30.95 -5.93 -4.36
CA ASN A 575 -30.10 -4.75 -4.32
C ASN A 575 -30.41 -3.86 -3.10
N LEU A 576 -29.35 -3.43 -2.42
CA LEU A 576 -29.35 -2.42 -1.37
C LEU A 576 -28.67 -1.15 -1.88
N PRO A 577 -29.35 -0.34 -2.73
CA PRO A 577 -28.75 0.81 -3.38
C PRO A 577 -28.51 1.96 -2.40
N GLY A 578 -27.56 2.84 -2.72
CA GLY A 578 -27.34 4.08 -1.98
C GLY A 578 -28.40 5.16 -2.25
N LYS A 579 -29.29 4.94 -3.23
CA LYS A 579 -30.38 5.84 -3.63
C LYS A 579 -31.69 5.08 -3.80
N THR A 580 -32.80 5.68 -3.36
CA THR A 580 -34.15 5.08 -3.36
C THR A 580 -34.72 4.79 -4.77
N SER A 581 -34.12 5.33 -5.84
CA SER A 581 -34.61 5.20 -7.21
C SER A 581 -34.31 3.84 -7.88
N ALA A 582 -33.39 3.03 -7.34
CA ALA A 582 -33.03 1.74 -7.93
C ALA A 582 -33.97 0.60 -7.48
N ARG A 583 -34.19 -0.37 -8.38
CA ARG A 583 -35.05 -1.54 -8.10
C ARG A 583 -34.37 -2.47 -7.09
N SER A 584 -34.99 -2.61 -5.91
CA SER A 584 -34.47 -3.43 -4.82
C SER A 584 -34.51 -4.93 -5.10
N ILE A 585 -35.48 -5.44 -5.86
CA ILE A 585 -35.48 -6.85 -6.32
C ILE A 585 -35.44 -6.89 -7.84
N GLN A 586 -34.52 -7.66 -8.40
CA GLN A 586 -34.40 -7.91 -9.83
C GLN A 586 -34.23 -9.41 -10.08
N ILE A 587 -35.29 -10.05 -10.58
CA ILE A 587 -35.25 -11.45 -11.02
C ILE A 587 -34.57 -11.51 -12.38
N ALA A 588 -33.73 -12.52 -12.59
CA ALA A 588 -33.06 -12.73 -13.86
C ALA A 588 -34.08 -13.11 -14.95
N PRO A 589 -34.06 -12.44 -16.11
CA PRO A 589 -35.00 -12.70 -17.20
C PRO A 589 -34.54 -13.83 -18.15
N TRP A 590 -33.53 -14.63 -17.76
CA TRP A 590 -32.93 -15.66 -18.59
C TRP A 590 -33.91 -16.78 -18.95
N THR A 591 -33.74 -17.33 -20.14
CA THR A 591 -34.51 -18.46 -20.66
C THR A 591 -33.89 -19.79 -20.18
N GLU A 592 -34.62 -20.90 -20.28
CA GLU A 592 -34.06 -22.22 -19.96
C GLU A 592 -32.79 -22.54 -20.75
N ASN A 593 -32.74 -22.17 -22.04
CA ASN A 593 -31.55 -22.33 -22.86
C ASN A 593 -30.35 -21.55 -22.32
N ASP A 594 -30.56 -20.34 -21.77
CA ASP A 594 -29.46 -19.57 -21.16
C ASP A 594 -28.94 -20.27 -19.90
N TYR A 595 -29.82 -20.91 -19.12
CA TYR A 595 -29.40 -21.69 -17.96
C TYR A 595 -28.67 -22.97 -18.34
N GLU A 596 -29.13 -23.69 -19.36
CA GLU A 596 -28.42 -24.85 -19.92
C GLU A 596 -27.02 -24.47 -20.41
N ASP A 597 -26.91 -23.36 -21.15
CA ASP A 597 -25.64 -22.81 -21.63
C ASP A 597 -24.66 -22.49 -20.49
N ALA A 598 -25.14 -21.85 -19.42
CA ALA A 598 -24.33 -21.58 -18.23
C ALA A 598 -23.80 -22.85 -17.55
N ILE A 599 -24.61 -23.93 -17.54
CA ILE A 599 -24.22 -25.21 -16.97
C ILE A 599 -23.25 -25.97 -17.88
N ASN A 600 -23.39 -25.85 -19.21
CA ASN A 600 -22.41 -26.39 -20.15
C ASN A 600 -21.04 -25.73 -19.96
N LEU A 601 -20.99 -24.41 -19.86
CA LEU A 601 -19.74 -23.71 -19.55
C LEU A 601 -19.14 -24.14 -18.20
N ALA A 602 -19.98 -24.40 -17.20
CA ALA A 602 -19.50 -24.94 -15.93
C ALA A 602 -18.87 -26.34 -16.08
N HIS A 603 -19.42 -27.21 -16.93
CA HIS A 603 -18.80 -28.50 -17.27
C HIS A 603 -17.47 -28.33 -18.00
N GLU A 604 -17.38 -27.42 -18.96
CA GLU A 604 -16.13 -27.10 -19.68
C GLU A 604 -15.03 -26.65 -18.71
N ILE A 605 -15.34 -25.69 -17.84
CA ILE A 605 -14.40 -25.20 -16.80
C ILE A 605 -13.95 -26.33 -15.87
N VAL A 606 -14.87 -27.22 -15.45
CA VAL A 606 -14.52 -28.37 -14.60
C VAL A 606 -13.63 -29.35 -15.35
N SER A 607 -13.87 -29.57 -16.64
CA SER A 607 -13.01 -30.40 -17.48
C SER A 607 -11.60 -29.83 -17.55
N GLU A 608 -11.44 -28.53 -17.80
CA GLU A 608 -10.12 -27.87 -17.83
C GLU A 608 -9.42 -27.85 -16.48
N ILE A 609 -10.15 -27.77 -15.36
CA ILE A 609 -9.54 -27.83 -14.02
C ILE A 609 -9.01 -29.24 -13.70
N LEU A 610 -9.70 -30.28 -14.16
CA LEU A 610 -9.30 -31.66 -13.94
C LEU A 610 -8.18 -32.10 -14.91
N ASP A 611 -8.10 -31.48 -16.08
CA ASP A 611 -7.06 -31.72 -17.09
C ASP A 611 -6.50 -30.38 -17.62
N PRO A 612 -5.64 -29.68 -16.83
CA PRO A 612 -5.20 -28.33 -17.13
C PRO A 612 -4.11 -28.26 -18.19
N GLU A 613 -4.22 -27.28 -19.09
CA GLU A 613 -3.16 -26.93 -20.03
C GLU A 613 -2.17 -25.94 -19.41
N THR A 614 -0.91 -25.98 -19.85
CA THR A 614 0.10 -24.99 -19.43
C THR A 614 -0.22 -23.63 -20.05
N ARG A 615 -0.42 -22.62 -19.18
CA ARG A 615 -0.78 -21.24 -19.57
C ARG A 615 0.12 -20.25 -18.83
N ALA A 616 0.29 -19.05 -19.39
CA ALA A 616 0.90 -17.91 -18.71
C ALA A 616 -0.20 -16.94 -18.26
N LEU A 617 0.03 -16.20 -17.17
CA LEU A 617 -0.87 -15.16 -16.71
C LEU A 617 -1.04 -14.10 -17.81
N GLN A 618 -2.27 -13.90 -18.27
CA GLN A 618 -2.62 -12.97 -19.35
C GLN A 618 -3.22 -11.67 -18.80
N VAL A 619 -3.90 -11.75 -17.65
CA VAL A 619 -4.62 -10.61 -17.06
C VAL A 619 -4.10 -10.29 -15.67
N LEU A 620 -3.60 -9.06 -15.47
CA LEU A 620 -3.33 -8.49 -14.15
C LEU A 620 -4.46 -7.52 -13.73
N PRO A 621 -5.39 -7.96 -12.87
CA PRO A 621 -6.36 -7.04 -12.30
C PRO A 621 -5.70 -6.10 -11.26
N SER A 622 -6.30 -4.92 -11.07
CA SER A 622 -5.78 -3.82 -10.22
C SER A 622 -5.22 -4.20 -8.82
N PRO A 623 -5.76 -5.18 -8.08
CA PRO A 623 -5.18 -5.60 -6.79
C PRO A 623 -3.79 -6.22 -6.95
N TRP A 624 -3.61 -7.06 -7.97
CA TRP A 624 -2.35 -7.76 -8.26
C TRP A 624 -1.32 -6.84 -8.90
N ASP A 625 -1.77 -5.93 -9.75
CA ASP A 625 -0.96 -4.85 -10.30
C ASP A 625 -0.29 -4.03 -9.18
N ARG A 626 -1.07 -3.61 -8.17
CA ARG A 626 -0.55 -2.88 -7.00
C ARG A 626 0.39 -3.71 -6.12
N ALA A 627 0.10 -5.00 -5.93
CA ALA A 627 0.95 -5.88 -5.14
C ALA A 627 2.34 -6.07 -5.78
N LEU A 628 2.39 -6.14 -7.11
CA LEU A 628 3.63 -6.32 -7.87
C LEU A 628 4.37 -5.00 -8.13
N ALA A 629 3.67 -3.86 -8.20
CA ALA A 629 4.27 -2.53 -8.35
C ALA A 629 5.27 -2.18 -7.23
N GLY A 630 5.08 -2.70 -6.01
CA GLY A 630 5.96 -2.45 -4.86
C GLY A 630 7.22 -3.33 -4.82
N VAL A 631 7.18 -4.51 -5.45
CA VAL A 631 8.33 -5.42 -5.57
C VAL A 631 9.16 -5.05 -6.79
N VAL A 632 8.54 -4.38 -7.77
CA VAL A 632 9.16 -4.05 -9.05
C VAL A 632 8.94 -2.57 -9.34
N ILE A 633 9.65 -1.71 -8.61
CA ILE A 633 9.62 -0.24 -8.75
C ILE A 633 9.91 0.24 -10.19
N ASP A 634 10.42 -0.64 -11.08
CA ASP A 634 10.71 -0.32 -12.49
C ASP A 634 9.93 -1.14 -13.54
N ALA A 635 9.01 -2.07 -13.19
CA ALA A 635 8.30 -2.88 -14.21
C ALA A 635 6.91 -2.38 -14.61
N GLU A 636 6.43 -1.24 -14.07
CA GLU A 636 5.16 -0.67 -14.53
C GLU A 636 5.17 -0.43 -16.06
N LYS A 637 6.35 -0.11 -16.64
CA LYS A 637 6.59 -0.05 -18.09
C LYS A 637 6.80 -1.41 -18.75
N SER A 638 7.41 -2.38 -18.09
CA SER A 638 7.65 -3.72 -18.67
C SER A 638 6.37 -4.55 -18.76
N LEU A 639 5.46 -4.45 -17.77
CA LEU A 639 4.20 -5.20 -17.77
C LEU A 639 3.19 -4.63 -18.77
N SER A 640 3.14 -3.30 -18.93
CA SER A 640 2.29 -2.66 -19.94
C SER A 640 2.80 -2.90 -21.37
N ALA A 641 4.11 -2.99 -21.59
CA ALA A 641 4.70 -3.38 -22.87
C ALA A 641 4.43 -4.86 -23.24
N LEU A 642 4.40 -5.77 -22.27
CA LEU A 642 4.14 -7.20 -22.48
C LEU A 642 2.70 -7.51 -22.94
N VAL A 643 1.73 -6.66 -22.59
CA VAL A 643 0.33 -6.79 -23.03
C VAL A 643 0.16 -6.34 -24.49
N GLU A 644 1.02 -5.45 -24.98
CA GLU A 644 0.98 -5.01 -26.39
C GLU A 644 1.64 -6.04 -27.33
N ASP A 645 2.69 -6.74 -26.88
CA ASP A 645 3.46 -7.66 -27.72
C ASP A 645 2.71 -8.98 -28.05
N SER A 646 1.82 -9.46 -27.16
CA SER A 646 1.02 -10.66 -27.43
C SER A 646 -0.11 -10.44 -28.46
N SER A 647 -0.39 -9.18 -28.83
CA SER A 647 -1.38 -8.83 -29.84
C SER A 647 -0.81 -8.71 -31.26
N ALA A 648 0.53 -8.81 -31.42
CA ALA A 648 1.22 -8.66 -32.70
C ALA A 648 1.56 -10.01 -33.38
N GLU A 649 1.58 -11.12 -32.66
CA GLU A 649 1.81 -12.46 -33.24
C GLU A 649 0.48 -13.10 -33.70
N GLY A 650 -0.15 -12.54 -34.73
CA GLY A 650 -1.39 -13.08 -35.27
C GLY A 650 -1.80 -12.53 -36.64
N ALA A 651 -0.90 -11.91 -37.39
CA ALA A 651 -1.17 -11.44 -38.74
C ALA A 651 0.08 -11.52 -39.63
N GLU A 652 0.37 -12.72 -40.14
CA GLU A 652 0.95 -12.92 -41.47
C GLU A 652 0.12 -13.95 -42.24
#